data_AF-A0A920CMI0-F1
#
_entry.id   AF-A0A920CMI0-F1
#
_cell.length_a   1.000
_cell.length_b   1.000
_cell.length_c   1.000
_cell.angle_alpha   90.00
_cell.angle_beta   90.00
_cell.angle_gamma   90.00
#
_symmetry.space_group_name_H-M   'P 1'
#
loop_
_entity.id
_entity.type
_entity.pdbx_description
1 polymer ?
#
loop_
_entity_poly.entity_id
_entity_poly.type
_entity_poly.pdbx_seq_one_letter_code
_entity_poly.pdbx_strand_id
1 'polypeptide(L)'
;MSLRKKATVSALVLSMLTASVGILPFSTKGPMEKLSLIQMANAAEMEQSSGSFRERLSELYAALAIDPEGLQDVINLREEITRLQFVEVQPLISPIWSKVNARLPETVDRKELREGLIHLFKTVSTIQTMSELEELRSNPEFNATLRMIAAAFGHEDLSVDDFIVFLFGDGGSRLGLEGTVASTLENMPLTQLAGLIGNRQAATEILLQAVDKLLEENDAYRISSILKEMDISSQDIRSLLTSLQGKLQYDDQAIHAMIMAYVRTTVEATAQISEDGRQHIYSLNAFGIEIPAFILQWSKVSGDAAVSVSSNGVVTIPEGAGSGSAVIQAELANPYGSGSGVIFQKEVTLRETSGEETVFPSEQFLERMNKLHAALAAGDPTDIQDVRNLRDEIAGLDPVLDEALIDPVWNKIAPKLPSTVDQAELKANLFQMIKEVGSFQYDPTASELEAIRSNPKFRSTLKTIAAAGGDSQIVMDDFLLFMFGDGGSRKGIEGTIRDLLVNMNAAELLGLLGNNEAITAVLLQATEQLLSETDEYKFSSILEKLEVTPQDLRSTVLNYQVRLQYDVPAIHAMAVAYMRSESTERVDVSEDGRQHIYSLKVFGVDVPAIALKWVKVSGSDDIEVLPNGTVTLAPRVPSASAVIQAQLFNPYGGNAKVIFEKEVTLTASTEEGNIFPVEQFLERMEKLHAALQANGSSDVRDVRRLRDEINSLSATKDAALINQIWKPIAERLPDSIDKNEVKKNLFELITSVGSLPYDLEGSQLEAIRTNPDFVATMGIIAEAAGVSNLSIDDFLILLYGDNGEHSGVEGAIRNTISNMNSKELAAFLKNKNGLDRVKEAALEAVLSDRNGYALSEALFNLGVKPKAATSLVQNFKTRLRYDVPAVRAISAAFISSETESKAEITQNGRQHVYTLTFLGVELPSSALKWKKVSGSKEVKVTSNGKVTIDKKVQKGTAIIQATLVNLFGGNSKVIFTQEITLTNGVVDPEVQIQNIVHSLQGKLAEIKIRFDSATIDAEKVQLIMEVVQAGNDSFDRINEIDASKAVKNKAINNVKKQVNKMMDYILQNLLKF
;
A
#
# COMPACT_ATOMS: atom_id res chain seq x y z
N MET A 1 56.19 -30.48 41.94
CA MET A 1 54.73 -30.40 42.18
C MET A 1 54.21 -29.16 41.46
N SER A 2 53.15 -29.14 40.64
CA SER A 2 52.20 -30.14 40.18
C SER A 2 51.61 -29.66 38.84
N LEU A 3 51.30 -30.61 37.95
CA LEU A 3 50.81 -30.55 36.56
C LEU A 3 49.57 -29.67 36.20
N ARG A 4 49.18 -28.66 36.98
CA ARG A 4 47.81 -28.10 36.93
C ARG A 4 47.53 -26.72 36.27
N LYS A 5 48.38 -26.14 35.42
CA LYS A 5 48.18 -24.74 34.95
C LYS A 5 47.99 -24.47 33.42
N LYS A 6 47.52 -25.40 32.60
CA LYS A 6 47.54 -25.23 31.12
C LYS A 6 46.29 -25.67 30.31
N ALA A 7 45.12 -25.01 30.32
CA ALA A 7 44.06 -25.45 29.37
C ALA A 7 42.95 -24.50 28.92
N THR A 8 42.69 -23.36 29.54
CA THR A 8 41.32 -22.83 29.52
C THR A 8 40.76 -22.47 28.13
N VAL A 9 41.30 -21.56 27.33
CA VAL A 9 40.64 -21.26 26.03
C VAL A 9 40.86 -22.34 25.01
N SER A 10 41.93 -23.09 25.13
CA SER A 10 42.08 -24.25 24.30
C SER A 10 41.04 -25.31 24.62
N ALA A 11 40.47 -25.38 25.82
CA ALA A 11 39.35 -26.24 26.12
C ALA A 11 38.04 -25.68 25.56
N LEU A 12 37.83 -24.35 25.50
CA LEU A 12 36.72 -23.74 24.75
C LEU A 12 36.85 -24.00 23.24
N VAL A 13 38.02 -23.72 22.65
CA VAL A 13 38.35 -24.05 21.26
C VAL A 13 38.21 -25.55 21.04
N LEU A 14 38.66 -26.39 21.97
CA LEU A 14 38.48 -27.85 21.87
C LEU A 14 37.00 -28.26 21.98
N SER A 15 36.17 -27.58 22.78
CA SER A 15 34.71 -27.78 22.82
C SER A 15 34.05 -27.38 21.52
N MET A 16 34.44 -26.24 20.95
CA MET A 16 34.04 -25.78 19.61
C MET A 16 34.49 -26.79 18.55
N LEU A 17 35.68 -27.38 18.74
CA LEU A 17 36.25 -28.36 17.82
C LEU A 17 35.57 -29.73 17.95
N THR A 18 35.27 -30.23 19.14
CA THR A 18 34.50 -31.47 19.29
C THR A 18 33.05 -31.29 18.91
N ALA A 19 32.50 -30.10 19.06
CA ALA A 19 31.27 -29.76 18.40
C ALA A 19 31.48 -29.76 16.88
N SER A 20 32.52 -29.16 16.31
CA SER A 20 32.80 -29.20 14.85
C SER A 20 33.10 -30.59 14.29
N VAL A 21 33.56 -31.52 15.12
CA VAL A 21 33.96 -32.88 14.72
C VAL A 21 32.87 -33.91 15.07
N GLY A 22 32.00 -33.60 16.05
CA GLY A 22 30.87 -34.42 16.49
C GLY A 22 29.55 -33.66 16.44
N ILE A 23 29.31 -32.91 15.35
CA ILE A 23 28.36 -31.78 15.24
C ILE A 23 26.94 -32.07 15.73
N LEU A 24 26.46 -33.29 15.86
CA LEU A 24 25.02 -33.50 16.03
C LEU A 24 24.71 -34.45 17.21
N PRO A 25 23.72 -34.13 18.07
CA PRO A 25 23.32 -34.97 19.19
C PRO A 25 22.50 -36.16 18.67
N PHE A 26 23.21 -37.18 18.23
CA PHE A 26 22.61 -38.40 17.69
C PHE A 26 22.63 -39.53 18.73
N SER A 27 21.45 -39.92 19.17
CA SER A 27 21.21 -41.04 20.09
C SER A 27 21.18 -42.37 19.33
N THR A 28 21.61 -43.46 19.99
CA THR A 28 21.48 -44.84 19.47
C THR A 28 20.03 -45.35 19.47
N LYS A 29 19.13 -44.65 20.17
CA LYS A 29 17.67 -44.83 20.12
C LYS A 29 17.10 -43.73 19.23
N GLY A 30 16.38 -44.10 18.17
CA GLY A 30 15.96 -43.18 17.10
C GLY A 30 15.21 -41.92 17.55
N PRO A 31 15.17 -40.87 16.71
CA PRO A 31 14.74 -39.51 17.08
C PRO A 31 13.32 -39.44 17.66
N MET A 32 12.38 -40.27 17.17
CA MET A 32 10.98 -40.25 17.61
C MET A 32 10.76 -40.68 19.07
N GLU A 33 11.61 -41.53 19.65
CA GLU A 33 11.41 -42.05 21.01
C GLU A 33 11.92 -41.09 22.11
N LYS A 34 12.73 -40.09 21.77
CA LYS A 34 13.38 -39.19 22.75
C LYS A 34 13.20 -37.68 22.50
N LEU A 35 12.75 -37.25 21.32
CA LEU A 35 12.45 -35.84 21.03
C LEU A 35 11.01 -35.43 21.37
N SER A 36 10.15 -36.38 21.72
CA SER A 36 8.69 -36.21 21.87
C SER A 36 8.21 -35.91 23.30
N LEU A 37 9.09 -35.73 24.28
CA LEU A 37 8.69 -35.47 25.67
C LEU A 37 9.61 -34.42 26.31
N ILE A 38 9.12 -33.17 26.41
CA ILE A 38 9.16 -32.27 27.58
C ILE A 38 8.31 -31.02 27.24
N GLN A 39 7.15 -30.88 27.90
CA GLN A 39 6.48 -29.60 28.10
C GLN A 39 7.10 -28.96 29.36
N MET A 40 7.72 -27.78 29.27
CA MET A 40 7.99 -26.95 30.45
C MET A 40 7.78 -25.46 30.17
N ALA A 41 7.14 -24.82 31.15
CA ALA A 41 6.63 -23.46 31.13
C ALA A 41 7.71 -22.43 31.46
N ASN A 42 8.10 -21.65 30.45
CA ASN A 42 8.45 -20.22 30.48
C ASN A 42 8.92 -19.86 29.05
N ALA A 43 7.95 -19.64 28.16
CA ALA A 43 8.20 -19.35 26.75
C ALA A 43 7.58 -17.98 26.41
N ALA A 44 8.42 -16.96 26.37
CA ALA A 44 8.09 -15.68 25.74
C ALA A 44 9.23 -15.16 24.85
N GLU A 45 10.47 -15.66 25.02
CA GLU A 45 11.60 -15.38 24.12
C GLU A 45 12.16 -16.64 23.43
N MET A 46 11.56 -17.83 23.65
CA MET A 46 12.12 -19.14 23.25
C MET A 46 11.50 -19.81 22.01
N GLU A 47 10.46 -19.22 21.40
CA GLU A 47 9.67 -19.89 20.35
C GLU A 47 10.29 -19.84 18.94
N GLN A 48 11.17 -18.88 18.62
CA GLN A 48 11.60 -18.69 17.23
C GLN A 48 12.86 -19.48 16.81
N SER A 49 13.77 -19.85 17.73
CA SER A 49 15.06 -20.48 17.36
C SER A 49 15.16 -22.00 17.62
N SER A 50 14.23 -22.59 18.39
CA SER A 50 14.34 -24.01 18.80
C SER A 50 13.61 -25.00 17.90
N GLY A 51 12.64 -24.56 17.11
CA GLY A 51 11.88 -25.41 16.16
C GLY A 51 12.70 -25.81 14.94
N SER A 52 13.22 -24.82 14.21
CA SER A 52 14.03 -25.02 12.99
C SER A 52 15.30 -25.84 13.25
N PHE A 53 15.96 -25.61 14.40
CA PHE A 53 17.10 -26.39 14.83
C PHE A 53 16.77 -27.88 15.05
N ARG A 54 15.62 -28.19 15.66
CA ARG A 54 15.18 -29.57 15.93
C ARG A 54 14.89 -30.34 14.65
N GLU A 55 14.24 -29.71 13.69
CA GLU A 55 13.93 -30.28 12.38
C GLU A 55 15.22 -30.60 11.62
N ARG A 56 16.15 -29.64 11.59
CA ARG A 56 17.45 -29.80 10.92
C ARG A 56 18.28 -30.96 11.47
N LEU A 57 18.32 -31.12 12.80
CA LEU A 57 18.98 -32.28 13.42
C LEU A 57 18.33 -33.61 13.03
N SER A 58 16.99 -33.65 12.98
CA SER A 58 16.26 -34.87 12.63
C SER A 58 16.52 -35.29 11.19
N GLU A 59 16.56 -34.34 10.25
CA GLU A 59 16.89 -34.58 8.84
C GLU A 59 18.30 -35.16 8.67
N LEU A 60 19.30 -34.55 9.33
CA LEU A 60 20.68 -35.01 9.24
C LEU A 60 20.87 -36.40 9.86
N TYR A 61 20.16 -36.72 10.96
CA TYR A 61 20.18 -38.06 11.52
C TYR A 61 19.62 -39.08 10.53
N ALA A 62 18.46 -38.79 9.94
CA ALA A 62 17.82 -39.66 8.97
C ALA A 62 18.73 -39.91 7.76
N ALA A 63 19.39 -38.86 7.26
CA ALA A 63 20.35 -38.94 6.16
C ALA A 63 21.64 -39.72 6.52
N LEU A 64 22.11 -39.62 7.77
CA LEU A 64 23.25 -40.38 8.26
C LEU A 64 22.88 -41.86 8.46
N ALA A 65 21.66 -42.15 8.92
CA ALA A 65 21.17 -43.52 9.16
C ALA A 65 21.04 -44.37 7.89
N ILE A 66 21.00 -43.75 6.70
CA ILE A 66 21.10 -44.44 5.40
C ILE A 66 22.46 -45.15 5.25
N ASP A 67 23.49 -44.71 5.98
CA ASP A 67 24.83 -45.27 6.00
C ASP A 67 25.18 -45.78 7.40
N PRO A 68 24.81 -47.04 7.74
CA PRO A 68 25.03 -47.57 9.09
C PRO A 68 26.50 -47.59 9.51
N GLU A 69 27.43 -47.78 8.57
CA GLU A 69 28.87 -47.71 8.84
C GLU A 69 29.28 -46.27 9.16
N GLY A 70 28.85 -45.29 8.36
CA GLY A 70 29.08 -43.87 8.63
C GLY A 70 28.47 -43.39 9.95
N LEU A 71 27.25 -43.82 10.27
CA LEU A 71 26.63 -43.56 11.58
C LEU A 71 27.45 -44.16 12.73
N GLN A 72 27.94 -45.40 12.55
CA GLN A 72 28.79 -46.05 13.54
C GLN A 72 30.15 -45.36 13.68
N ASP A 73 30.72 -44.83 12.60
CA ASP A 73 31.97 -44.05 12.64
C ASP A 73 31.78 -42.75 13.43
N VAL A 74 30.66 -42.05 13.26
CA VAL A 74 30.30 -40.87 14.08
C VAL A 74 30.14 -41.25 15.55
N ILE A 75 29.51 -42.39 15.85
CA ILE A 75 29.37 -42.91 17.22
C ILE A 75 30.74 -43.28 17.81
N ASN A 76 31.61 -43.96 17.04
CA ASN A 76 32.94 -44.39 17.47
C ASN A 76 33.84 -43.20 17.78
N LEU A 77 33.87 -42.21 16.90
CA LEU A 77 34.59 -40.95 17.11
C LEU A 77 34.14 -40.29 18.42
N ARG A 78 32.84 -40.26 18.68
CA ARG A 78 32.32 -39.68 19.91
C ARG A 78 32.72 -40.44 21.16
N GLU A 79 32.65 -41.78 21.13
CA GLU A 79 33.16 -42.61 22.22
C GLU A 79 34.66 -42.38 22.45
N GLU A 80 35.42 -42.23 21.37
CA GLU A 80 36.85 -41.95 21.40
C GLU A 80 37.13 -40.58 22.05
N ILE A 81 36.41 -39.53 21.64
CA ILE A 81 36.47 -38.21 22.25
C ILE A 81 36.13 -38.26 23.75
N THR A 82 35.10 -39.03 24.13
CA THR A 82 34.69 -39.19 25.54
C THR A 82 35.77 -39.89 26.37
N ARG A 83 36.54 -40.81 25.76
CA ARG A 83 37.63 -41.53 26.42
C ARG A 83 38.92 -40.72 26.53
N LEU A 84 39.10 -39.68 25.70
CA LEU A 84 40.29 -38.82 25.72
C LEU A 84 40.55 -38.28 27.13
N GLN A 85 41.73 -38.59 27.65
CA GLN A 85 42.13 -38.08 28.95
C GLN A 85 42.69 -36.68 28.78
N PHE A 86 42.35 -35.79 29.72
CA PHE A 86 42.81 -34.40 29.67
C PHE A 86 44.35 -34.29 29.59
N VAL A 87 45.09 -35.24 30.16
CA VAL A 87 46.56 -35.30 30.08
C VAL A 87 47.08 -35.51 28.65
N GLU A 88 46.31 -36.17 27.79
CA GLU A 88 46.65 -36.46 26.39
C GLU A 88 46.39 -35.24 25.50
N VAL A 89 45.39 -34.43 25.86
CA VAL A 89 45.03 -33.21 25.15
C VAL A 89 45.88 -32.02 25.59
N GLN A 90 46.37 -32.01 26.83
CA GLN A 90 47.17 -30.92 27.44
C GLN A 90 48.36 -30.42 26.57
N PRO A 91 49.15 -31.27 25.90
CA PRO A 91 50.23 -30.82 25.01
C PRO A 91 49.69 -30.11 23.76
N LEU A 92 48.59 -30.58 23.18
CA LEU A 92 47.99 -30.07 21.95
C LEU A 92 47.49 -28.63 22.13
N ILE A 93 46.92 -28.38 23.30
CA ILE A 93 46.31 -27.11 23.66
C ILE A 93 47.30 -26.04 24.18
N SER A 94 48.54 -26.43 24.47
CA SER A 94 49.53 -25.54 25.10
C SER A 94 49.86 -24.27 24.29
N PRO A 95 49.93 -24.30 22.93
CA PRO A 95 50.15 -23.11 22.13
C PRO A 95 49.04 -22.06 22.29
N ILE A 96 47.77 -22.45 22.11
CA ILE A 96 46.62 -21.57 22.29
C ILE A 96 46.54 -21.06 23.73
N TRP A 97 46.82 -21.94 24.70
CA TRP A 97 46.77 -21.57 26.11
C TRP A 97 47.81 -20.50 26.48
N SER A 98 48.98 -20.52 25.84
CA SER A 98 50.02 -19.51 26.09
C SER A 98 49.56 -18.09 25.74
N LYS A 99 48.84 -17.95 24.62
CA LYS A 99 48.25 -16.67 24.18
C LYS A 99 47.20 -16.18 25.15
N VAL A 100 46.35 -17.10 25.59
CA VAL A 100 45.23 -16.80 26.48
C VAL A 100 45.69 -16.42 27.87
N ASN A 101 46.64 -17.17 28.43
CA ASN A 101 47.21 -16.86 29.73
C ASN A 101 47.93 -15.50 29.74
N ALA A 102 48.44 -15.03 28.58
CA ALA A 102 49.04 -13.71 28.45
C ALA A 102 48.01 -12.57 28.45
N ARG A 103 46.74 -12.85 28.11
CA ARG A 103 45.66 -11.85 28.00
C ARG A 103 44.67 -11.86 29.17
N LEU A 104 44.71 -12.90 30.00
CA LEU A 104 43.81 -13.08 31.14
C LEU A 104 44.21 -12.19 32.35
N PRO A 105 43.28 -11.41 32.93
CA PRO A 105 43.52 -10.63 34.14
C PRO A 105 44.00 -11.48 35.32
N GLU A 106 44.80 -10.90 36.22
CA GLU A 106 45.26 -11.61 37.43
C GLU A 106 44.13 -12.04 38.36
N THR A 107 42.97 -11.37 38.28
CA THR A 107 41.76 -11.61 39.08
C THR A 107 41.01 -12.89 38.71
N VAL A 108 41.30 -13.50 37.56
CA VAL A 108 40.65 -14.74 37.12
C VAL A 108 41.34 -15.95 37.75
N ASP A 109 40.57 -16.80 38.45
CA ASP A 109 41.09 -18.09 38.94
C ASP A 109 41.33 -19.02 37.75
N ARG A 110 42.59 -19.04 37.31
CA ARG A 110 43.06 -19.86 36.19
C ARG A 110 42.88 -21.36 36.41
N LYS A 111 42.69 -21.84 37.64
CA LYS A 111 42.46 -23.25 37.95
C LYS A 111 40.97 -23.57 37.81
N GLU A 112 40.10 -22.76 38.40
CA GLU A 112 38.64 -22.93 38.32
C GLU A 112 38.16 -22.83 36.88
N LEU A 113 38.57 -21.78 36.17
CA LEU A 113 38.24 -21.58 34.76
C LEU A 113 38.76 -22.74 33.87
N ARG A 114 39.89 -23.34 34.25
CA ARG A 114 40.44 -24.51 33.55
C ARG A 114 39.60 -25.76 33.77
N GLU A 115 39.18 -26.01 35.01
CA GLU A 115 38.37 -27.17 35.37
C GLU A 115 36.97 -27.07 34.75
N GLY A 116 36.33 -25.89 34.78
CA GLY A 116 35.03 -25.64 34.16
C GLY A 116 35.01 -25.82 32.64
N LEU A 117 36.06 -25.39 31.92
CA LEU A 117 36.12 -25.59 30.46
C LEU A 117 36.40 -27.02 30.04
N ILE A 118 37.17 -27.77 30.84
CA ILE A 118 37.33 -29.22 30.62
C ILE A 118 36.01 -29.95 30.84
N HIS A 119 35.21 -29.50 31.82
CA HIS A 119 33.90 -30.07 32.07
C HIS A 119 32.94 -29.74 30.91
N LEU A 120 32.87 -28.47 30.49
CA LEU A 120 32.10 -28.04 29.31
C LEU A 120 32.48 -28.85 28.06
N PHE A 121 33.78 -29.02 27.81
CA PHE A 121 34.32 -29.83 26.73
C PHE A 121 33.77 -31.25 26.71
N LYS A 122 33.84 -31.94 27.85
CA LYS A 122 33.33 -33.31 27.96
C LYS A 122 31.82 -33.33 27.78
N THR A 123 31.10 -32.40 28.40
CA THR A 123 29.64 -32.39 28.36
C THR A 123 29.12 -32.15 26.94
N VAL A 124 29.66 -31.17 26.21
CA VAL A 124 29.29 -30.90 24.80
C VAL A 124 29.53 -32.13 23.91
N SER A 125 30.66 -32.82 24.08
CA SER A 125 30.95 -34.05 23.31
C SER A 125 30.01 -35.22 23.64
N THR A 126 29.27 -35.15 24.75
CA THR A 126 28.41 -36.24 25.23
C THR A 126 26.92 -36.00 24.99
N ILE A 127 26.51 -34.93 24.34
CA ILE A 127 25.09 -34.65 24.08
C ILE A 127 24.54 -35.66 23.05
N GLN A 128 23.46 -36.36 23.41
CA GLN A 128 22.73 -37.33 22.56
C GLN A 128 21.28 -36.94 22.34
N THR A 129 20.76 -36.06 23.19
CA THR A 129 19.35 -35.76 23.31
C THR A 129 19.13 -34.27 23.47
N MET A 130 17.92 -33.82 23.10
CA MET A 130 17.51 -32.44 23.35
C MET A 130 17.48 -32.11 24.85
N SER A 131 17.16 -33.09 25.71
CA SER A 131 17.22 -32.93 27.17
C SER A 131 18.64 -32.62 27.65
N GLU A 132 19.65 -33.33 27.16
CA GLU A 132 21.05 -33.07 27.51
C GLU A 132 21.56 -31.73 26.94
N LEU A 133 21.00 -31.28 25.81
CA LEU A 133 21.29 -29.94 25.26
C LEU A 133 20.68 -28.84 26.11
N GLU A 134 19.43 -29.00 26.56
CA GLU A 134 18.80 -28.06 27.50
C GLU A 134 19.48 -28.06 28.88
N GLU A 135 19.94 -29.23 29.34
CA GLU A 135 20.77 -29.35 30.54
C GLU A 135 22.11 -28.62 30.37
N LEU A 136 22.75 -28.70 29.19
CA LEU A 136 23.94 -27.90 28.89
C LEU A 136 23.63 -26.39 28.96
N ARG A 137 22.55 -25.99 28.29
CA ARG A 137 22.10 -24.59 28.14
C ARG A 137 21.81 -23.92 29.48
N SER A 138 21.11 -24.64 30.34
CA SER A 138 20.70 -24.20 31.67
C SER A 138 21.77 -24.41 32.76
N ASN A 139 22.93 -25.01 32.43
CA ASN A 139 23.95 -25.31 33.44
C ASN A 139 24.62 -24.02 33.96
N PRO A 140 24.46 -23.67 35.25
CA PRO A 140 25.04 -22.46 35.81
C PRO A 140 26.57 -22.49 35.85
N GLU A 141 27.19 -23.67 35.96
CA GLU A 141 28.66 -23.83 35.92
C GLU A 141 29.23 -23.41 34.56
N PHE A 142 28.56 -23.79 33.46
CA PHE A 142 29.01 -23.50 32.11
C PHE A 142 28.80 -22.03 31.75
N ASN A 143 27.64 -21.46 32.11
CA ASN A 143 27.40 -20.03 31.94
C ASN A 143 28.39 -19.19 32.78
N ALA A 144 28.69 -19.59 34.02
CA ALA A 144 29.72 -18.93 34.83
C ALA A 144 31.10 -19.04 34.18
N THR A 145 31.44 -20.22 33.64
CA THR A 145 32.70 -20.47 32.94
C THR A 145 32.86 -19.60 31.70
N LEU A 146 31.82 -19.46 30.87
CA LEU A 146 31.84 -18.61 29.67
C LEU A 146 31.89 -17.11 30.02
N ARG A 147 31.13 -16.67 31.03
CA ARG A 147 31.19 -15.28 31.53
C ARG A 147 32.55 -14.90 32.09
N MET A 148 33.24 -15.81 32.79
CA MET A 148 34.60 -15.55 33.29
C MET A 148 35.60 -15.25 32.15
N ILE A 149 35.41 -15.83 30.97
CA ILE A 149 36.23 -15.58 29.78
C ILE A 149 35.85 -14.23 29.16
N ALA A 150 34.56 -13.99 29.00
CA ALA A 150 34.02 -12.83 28.32
C ALA A 150 34.26 -11.52 29.11
N ALA A 151 34.11 -11.57 30.44
CA ALA A 151 34.35 -10.43 31.34
C ALA A 151 35.81 -9.94 31.31
N ALA A 152 36.77 -10.82 30.98
CA ALA A 152 38.17 -10.45 30.82
C ALA A 152 38.42 -9.49 29.65
N PHE A 153 37.46 -9.37 28.73
CA PHE A 153 37.54 -8.54 27.52
C PHE A 153 36.35 -7.58 27.38
N GLY A 154 35.56 -7.39 28.43
CA GLY A 154 34.44 -6.43 28.44
C GLY A 154 33.12 -6.95 27.89
N HIS A 155 32.99 -8.27 27.69
CA HIS A 155 31.76 -8.92 27.27
C HIS A 155 31.08 -9.56 28.51
N GLU A 156 30.05 -8.95 29.10
CA GLU A 156 29.46 -9.48 30.37
C GLU A 156 28.40 -10.60 30.14
N ASP A 157 27.96 -10.79 28.91
CA ASP A 157 26.76 -11.61 28.59
C ASP A 157 27.03 -12.82 27.69
N LEU A 158 28.26 -13.36 27.66
CA LEU A 158 28.51 -14.61 26.93
C LEU A 158 27.85 -15.80 27.64
N SER A 159 27.06 -16.55 26.89
CA SER A 159 26.24 -17.66 27.37
C SER A 159 26.45 -18.93 26.55
N VAL A 160 25.91 -20.04 27.03
CA VAL A 160 25.85 -21.29 26.24
C VAL A 160 25.02 -21.11 24.96
N ASP A 161 24.07 -20.17 24.92
CA ASP A 161 23.27 -19.88 23.72
C ASP A 161 24.13 -19.27 22.61
N ASP A 162 25.05 -18.37 22.94
CA ASP A 162 26.01 -17.81 21.98
C ASP A 162 26.91 -18.91 21.38
N PHE A 163 27.22 -19.93 22.17
CA PHE A 163 27.98 -21.11 21.74
C PHE A 163 27.17 -22.03 20.83
N ILE A 164 25.88 -22.26 21.14
CA ILE A 164 24.98 -23.03 20.27
C ILE A 164 24.77 -22.31 18.93
N VAL A 165 24.53 -20.99 18.95
CA VAL A 165 24.36 -20.18 17.72
C VAL A 165 25.63 -20.17 16.86
N PHE A 166 26.81 -20.16 17.47
CA PHE A 166 28.06 -20.27 16.72
C PHE A 166 28.17 -21.61 15.97
N LEU A 167 27.70 -22.70 16.57
CA LEU A 167 27.80 -24.04 16.00
C LEU A 167 26.70 -24.33 14.95
N PHE A 168 25.48 -23.89 15.21
CA PHE A 168 24.29 -24.31 14.46
C PHE A 168 23.49 -23.19 13.83
N GLY A 169 23.86 -21.95 14.13
CA GLY A 169 23.12 -20.79 13.72
C GLY A 169 21.92 -20.49 14.62
N ASP A 170 21.17 -19.45 14.27
CA ASP A 170 19.97 -19.02 14.99
C ASP A 170 18.66 -19.38 14.30
N GLY A 171 18.73 -20.17 13.21
CA GLY A 171 17.59 -20.47 12.35
C GLY A 171 17.20 -19.31 11.41
N GLY A 172 18.00 -18.25 11.34
CA GLY A 172 17.79 -17.08 10.48
C GLY A 172 19.10 -16.60 9.85
N SER A 173 19.49 -15.35 10.16
CA SER A 173 20.60 -14.67 9.48
C SER A 173 22.01 -15.20 9.83
N ARG A 174 22.16 -15.88 10.97
CA ARG A 174 23.45 -16.44 11.41
C ARG A 174 23.44 -17.92 11.10
N LEU A 175 24.22 -18.33 10.10
CA LEU A 175 24.26 -19.73 9.62
C LEU A 175 24.93 -20.69 10.60
N GLY A 176 25.86 -20.19 11.42
CA GLY A 176 26.70 -21.00 12.30
C GLY A 176 27.61 -21.92 11.51
N LEU A 177 28.29 -22.85 12.19
CA LEU A 177 29.27 -23.71 11.56
C LEU A 177 28.60 -24.72 10.62
N GLU A 178 27.51 -25.32 11.07
CA GLU A 178 26.70 -26.24 10.26
C GLU A 178 26.21 -25.57 8.98
N GLY A 179 25.50 -24.43 9.08
CA GLY A 179 24.99 -23.74 7.91
C GLY A 179 26.10 -23.19 7.00
N THR A 180 27.27 -22.86 7.55
CA THR A 180 28.43 -22.45 6.75
C THR A 180 29.03 -23.64 5.97
N VAL A 181 29.09 -24.83 6.56
CA VAL A 181 29.47 -26.06 5.85
C VAL A 181 28.45 -26.36 4.75
N ALA A 182 27.16 -26.31 5.05
CA ALA A 182 26.09 -26.54 4.08
C ALA A 182 26.18 -25.54 2.90
N SER A 183 26.36 -24.25 3.19
CA SER A 183 26.53 -23.21 2.18
C SER A 183 27.81 -23.40 1.34
N THR A 184 28.89 -23.92 1.94
CA THR A 184 30.13 -24.22 1.21
C THR A 184 29.92 -25.38 0.23
N LEU A 185 29.16 -26.41 0.64
CA LEU A 185 28.81 -27.55 -0.22
C LEU A 185 27.85 -27.14 -1.34
N GLU A 186 26.87 -26.29 -1.05
CA GLU A 186 25.92 -25.75 -2.04
C GLU A 186 26.61 -24.98 -3.16
N ASN A 187 27.62 -24.17 -2.80
CA ASN A 187 28.39 -23.38 -3.77
C ASN A 187 29.48 -24.18 -4.48
N MET A 188 29.63 -25.47 -4.18
CA MET A 188 30.67 -26.31 -4.76
C MET A 188 30.25 -26.86 -6.13
N PRO A 189 31.12 -26.80 -7.17
CA PRO A 189 30.86 -27.47 -8.42
C PRO A 189 30.64 -28.98 -8.21
N LEU A 190 29.68 -29.57 -8.92
CA LEU A 190 29.32 -30.98 -8.76
C LEU A 190 30.51 -31.95 -8.92
N THR A 191 31.48 -31.63 -9.78
CA THR A 191 32.69 -32.44 -9.94
C THR A 191 33.60 -32.42 -8.71
N GLN A 192 33.62 -31.31 -7.96
CA GLN A 192 34.33 -31.22 -6.69
C GLN A 192 33.54 -31.92 -5.58
N LEU A 193 32.21 -31.78 -5.56
CA LEU A 193 31.32 -32.48 -4.63
C LEU A 193 31.48 -34.01 -4.75
N ALA A 194 31.44 -34.53 -5.98
CA ALA A 194 31.70 -35.94 -6.26
C ALA A 194 33.15 -36.35 -5.91
N GLY A 195 34.09 -35.41 -6.00
CA GLY A 195 35.48 -35.59 -5.58
C GLY A 195 35.68 -35.72 -4.06
N LEU A 196 34.68 -35.35 -3.24
CA LEU A 196 34.69 -35.56 -1.79
C LEU A 196 34.49 -37.05 -1.44
N ILE A 197 33.87 -37.83 -2.33
CA ILE A 197 33.54 -39.23 -2.08
C ILE A 197 34.81 -40.07 -1.96
N GLY A 198 35.02 -40.63 -0.78
CA GLY A 198 36.22 -41.38 -0.43
C GLY A 198 37.46 -40.50 -0.23
N ASN A 199 37.33 -39.17 -0.31
CA ASN A 199 38.41 -38.22 -0.07
C ASN A 199 38.23 -37.52 1.28
N ARG A 200 38.59 -38.26 2.34
CA ARG A 200 38.42 -37.81 3.74
C ARG A 200 39.19 -36.52 4.04
N GLN A 201 40.35 -36.32 3.42
CA GLN A 201 41.14 -35.09 3.58
C GLN A 201 40.42 -33.87 3.00
N ALA A 202 39.78 -34.00 1.83
CA ALA A 202 39.01 -32.92 1.24
C ALA A 202 37.78 -32.58 2.08
N ALA A 203 37.08 -33.60 2.60
CA ALA A 203 35.98 -33.43 3.55
C ALA A 203 36.42 -32.64 4.81
N THR A 204 37.56 -32.99 5.39
CA THR A 204 38.16 -32.23 6.51
C THR A 204 38.49 -30.78 6.13
N GLU A 205 38.99 -30.53 4.92
CA GLU A 205 39.30 -29.16 4.48
C GLU A 205 38.03 -28.29 4.33
N ILE A 206 36.88 -28.85 3.95
CA ILE A 206 35.61 -28.11 3.92
C ILE A 206 35.20 -27.62 5.31
N LEU A 207 35.30 -28.49 6.31
CA LEU A 207 35.06 -28.11 7.69
C LEU A 207 36.02 -26.99 8.14
N LEU A 208 37.31 -27.11 7.79
CA LEU A 208 38.32 -26.11 8.11
C LEU A 208 38.05 -24.75 7.46
N GLN A 209 37.61 -24.73 6.20
CA GLN A 209 37.21 -23.49 5.52
C GLN A 209 35.99 -22.84 6.17
N ALA A 210 35.01 -23.63 6.60
CA ALA A 210 33.85 -23.12 7.33
C ALA A 210 34.24 -22.52 8.68
N VAL A 211 35.16 -23.16 9.41
CA VAL A 211 35.73 -22.63 10.65
C VAL A 211 36.46 -21.31 10.40
N ASP A 212 37.31 -21.23 9.36
CA ASP A 212 38.01 -20.00 9.01
C ASP A 212 37.02 -18.85 8.75
N LYS A 213 36.00 -19.09 7.93
CA LYS A 213 34.99 -18.08 7.58
C LYS A 213 34.25 -17.57 8.82
N LEU A 214 33.83 -18.46 9.71
CA LEU A 214 33.17 -18.04 10.95
C LEU A 214 34.07 -17.21 11.87
N LEU A 215 35.35 -17.54 11.95
CA LEU A 215 36.31 -16.80 12.77
C LEU A 215 36.62 -15.41 12.20
N GLU A 216 36.40 -15.20 10.90
CA GLU A 216 36.49 -13.88 10.27
C GLU A 216 35.27 -12.99 10.58
N GLU A 217 34.10 -13.58 10.83
CA GLU A 217 32.82 -12.91 11.14
C GLU A 217 32.73 -12.41 12.59
N ASN A 218 33.65 -11.54 12.98
CA ASN A 218 33.81 -11.01 14.33
C ASN A 218 32.63 -10.17 14.84
N ASP A 219 31.86 -9.55 13.94
CA ASP A 219 30.70 -8.73 14.29
C ASP A 219 29.42 -9.57 14.46
N ALA A 220 29.35 -10.73 13.81
CA ALA A 220 28.19 -11.61 13.83
C ALA A 220 28.23 -12.61 14.99
N TYR A 221 29.43 -13.04 15.38
CA TYR A 221 29.64 -14.03 16.43
C TYR A 221 30.52 -13.49 17.57
N ARG A 222 29.92 -13.38 18.76
CA ARG A 222 30.63 -12.97 19.99
C ARG A 222 31.85 -13.86 20.28
N ILE A 223 31.76 -15.15 19.98
CA ILE A 223 32.87 -16.09 20.16
C ILE A 223 34.04 -15.75 19.23
N SER A 224 33.78 -15.43 17.95
CA SER A 224 34.83 -15.01 17.01
C SER A 224 35.53 -13.74 17.49
N SER A 225 34.75 -12.75 17.96
CA SER A 225 35.28 -11.51 18.55
C SER A 225 36.22 -11.78 19.73
N ILE A 226 35.79 -12.62 20.68
CA ILE A 226 36.59 -12.97 21.87
C ILE A 226 37.87 -13.73 21.48
N LEU A 227 37.81 -14.65 20.51
CA LEU A 227 39.00 -15.37 20.02
C LEU A 227 40.02 -14.42 19.37
N LYS A 228 39.55 -13.45 18.59
CA LYS A 228 40.39 -12.41 18.00
C LYS A 228 41.05 -11.52 19.06
N GLU A 229 40.31 -11.10 20.09
CA GLU A 229 40.84 -10.32 21.20
C GLU A 229 41.92 -11.07 22.00
N MET A 230 41.85 -12.42 22.00
CA MET A 230 42.86 -13.31 22.59
C MET A 230 44.07 -13.58 21.69
N ASP A 231 44.15 -12.97 20.51
CA ASP A 231 45.18 -13.22 19.49
C ASP A 231 45.17 -14.67 18.97
N ILE A 232 44.00 -15.32 18.98
CA ILE A 232 43.80 -16.66 18.43
C ILE A 232 43.32 -16.52 16.99
N SER A 233 44.18 -16.94 16.06
CA SER A 233 43.88 -16.96 14.63
C SER A 233 43.22 -18.27 14.21
N SER A 234 42.59 -18.26 13.03
CA SER A 234 42.15 -19.47 12.34
C SER A 234 43.28 -20.48 12.17
N GLN A 235 44.52 -20.03 11.92
CA GLN A 235 45.69 -20.91 11.83
C GLN A 235 46.04 -21.62 13.15
N ASP A 236 45.82 -20.96 14.30
CA ASP A 236 46.00 -21.60 15.61
C ASP A 236 44.97 -22.72 15.83
N ILE A 237 43.73 -22.47 15.40
CA ILE A 237 42.61 -23.43 15.48
C ILE A 237 42.82 -24.59 14.50
N ARG A 238 43.22 -24.32 13.25
CA ARG A 238 43.64 -25.32 12.24
C ARG A 238 44.74 -26.22 12.81
N SER A 239 45.79 -25.62 13.38
CA SER A 239 46.92 -26.37 13.95
C SER A 239 46.50 -27.27 15.11
N LEU A 240 45.60 -26.79 15.98
CA LEU A 240 45.03 -27.60 17.05
C LEU A 240 44.16 -28.72 16.48
N LEU A 241 43.30 -28.45 15.50
CA LEU A 241 42.44 -29.45 14.88
C LEU A 241 43.28 -30.55 14.24
N THR A 242 44.22 -30.22 13.35
CA THR A 242 45.08 -31.23 12.71
C THR A 242 45.87 -32.06 13.74
N SER A 243 46.29 -31.45 14.85
CA SER A 243 46.99 -32.16 15.93
C SER A 243 46.07 -33.09 16.74
N LEU A 244 44.80 -32.71 16.92
CA LEU A 244 43.77 -33.53 17.56
C LEU A 244 43.31 -34.66 16.65
N GLN A 245 43.10 -34.38 15.36
CA GLN A 245 42.80 -35.36 14.33
C GLN A 245 43.86 -36.46 14.27
N GLY A 246 45.15 -36.09 14.32
CA GLY A 246 46.24 -37.06 14.44
C GLY A 246 46.23 -37.92 15.72
N LYS A 247 45.33 -37.69 16.67
CA LYS A 247 45.08 -38.51 17.86
C LYS A 247 43.81 -39.34 17.81
N LEU A 248 42.89 -39.02 16.90
CA LEU A 248 41.61 -39.68 16.76
C LEU A 248 41.71 -40.71 15.62
N GLN A 249 41.12 -41.88 15.82
CA GLN A 249 41.14 -42.98 14.86
C GLN A 249 39.96 -42.92 13.88
N TYR A 250 38.85 -42.32 14.31
CA TYR A 250 37.57 -42.33 13.59
C TYR A 250 37.17 -40.95 13.03
N ASP A 251 38.00 -39.93 13.17
CA ASP A 251 37.66 -38.54 12.83
C ASP A 251 37.43 -38.34 11.33
N ASP A 252 38.37 -38.77 10.50
CA ASP A 252 38.31 -38.66 9.05
C ASP A 252 37.09 -39.41 8.47
N GLN A 253 36.75 -40.56 9.06
CA GLN A 253 35.59 -41.36 8.69
C GLN A 253 34.28 -40.65 9.07
N ALA A 254 34.20 -40.17 10.30
CA ALA A 254 33.01 -39.52 10.83
C ALA A 254 32.74 -38.19 10.12
N ILE A 255 33.75 -37.34 9.91
CA ILE A 255 33.61 -36.07 9.18
C ILE A 255 33.12 -36.33 7.75
N HIS A 256 33.71 -37.32 7.07
CA HIS A 256 33.25 -37.71 5.74
C HIS A 256 31.80 -38.21 5.76
N ALA A 257 31.42 -39.05 6.72
CA ALA A 257 30.05 -39.55 6.84
C ALA A 257 29.04 -38.41 7.08
N MET A 258 29.41 -37.42 7.89
CA MET A 258 28.58 -36.23 8.13
C MET A 258 28.43 -35.36 6.89
N ILE A 259 29.51 -35.10 6.15
CA ILE A 259 29.44 -34.36 4.88
C ILE A 259 28.56 -35.09 3.86
N MET A 260 28.67 -36.42 3.76
CA MET A 260 27.79 -37.20 2.91
C MET A 260 26.33 -37.17 3.38
N ALA A 261 26.08 -37.12 4.69
CA ALA A 261 24.74 -36.91 5.22
C ALA A 261 24.18 -35.53 4.82
N TYR A 262 24.98 -34.45 4.87
CA TYR A 262 24.55 -33.14 4.35
C TYR A 262 24.16 -33.21 2.88
N VAL A 263 25.01 -33.80 2.04
CA VAL A 263 24.69 -33.98 0.63
C VAL A 263 23.34 -34.71 0.47
N ARG A 264 23.15 -35.84 1.17
CA ARG A 264 21.89 -36.61 1.16
C ARG A 264 20.66 -35.80 1.55
N THR A 265 20.76 -34.89 2.53
CA THR A 265 19.60 -34.05 2.93
C THR A 265 19.12 -33.12 1.82
N THR A 266 19.94 -32.86 0.81
CA THR A 266 19.61 -31.99 -0.33
C THR A 266 19.28 -32.75 -1.60
N VAL A 267 19.35 -34.09 -1.57
CA VAL A 267 19.12 -34.92 -2.75
C VAL A 267 17.62 -35.12 -2.95
N GLU A 268 17.11 -34.57 -4.03
CA GLU A 268 15.75 -34.78 -4.49
C GLU A 268 15.75 -35.69 -5.71
N ALA A 269 14.79 -36.62 -5.76
CA ALA A 269 14.63 -37.53 -6.89
C ALA A 269 13.42 -37.16 -7.73
N THR A 270 13.63 -37.09 -9.04
CA THR A 270 12.57 -37.00 -10.05
C THR A 270 12.49 -38.31 -10.81
N ALA A 271 11.29 -38.72 -11.21
CA ALA A 271 11.07 -39.96 -11.94
C ALA A 271 10.24 -39.71 -13.20
N GLN A 272 10.74 -40.13 -14.35
CA GLN A 272 9.93 -40.24 -15.57
C GLN A 272 9.32 -41.64 -15.61
N ILE A 273 7.99 -41.72 -15.60
CA ILE A 273 7.25 -42.98 -15.58
C ILE A 273 6.82 -43.30 -17.02
N SER A 274 7.03 -44.53 -17.49
CA SER A 274 6.55 -44.98 -18.79
C SER A 274 5.03 -44.99 -18.87
N GLU A 275 4.49 -44.91 -20.08
CA GLU A 275 3.04 -44.91 -20.33
C GLU A 275 2.32 -46.15 -19.75
N ASP A 276 3.02 -47.27 -19.62
CA ASP A 276 2.49 -48.50 -19.04
C ASP A 276 2.72 -48.63 -17.51
N GLY A 277 3.39 -47.66 -16.89
CA GLY A 277 3.79 -47.65 -15.48
C GLY A 277 4.76 -48.74 -15.07
N ARG A 278 5.19 -49.56 -16.04
CA ARG A 278 6.09 -50.69 -15.81
C ARG A 278 7.54 -50.25 -15.72
N GLN A 279 7.87 -49.02 -16.09
CA GLN A 279 9.22 -48.46 -16.06
C GLN A 279 9.24 -47.08 -15.41
N HIS A 280 10.13 -46.86 -14.45
CA HIS A 280 10.43 -45.54 -13.88
C HIS A 280 11.91 -45.23 -14.17
N ILE A 281 12.21 -44.04 -14.66
CA ILE A 281 13.57 -43.55 -14.94
C ILE A 281 13.88 -42.44 -13.94
N TYR A 282 14.79 -42.71 -13.00
CA TYR A 282 15.13 -41.76 -11.94
C TYR A 282 16.31 -40.87 -12.31
N SER A 283 16.18 -39.58 -12.01
CA SER A 283 17.22 -38.56 -12.00
C SER A 283 17.30 -37.94 -10.61
N LEU A 284 18.49 -37.44 -10.23
CA LEU A 284 18.71 -36.81 -8.93
C LEU A 284 19.16 -35.36 -9.11
N ASN A 285 18.64 -34.49 -8.26
CA ASN A 285 19.14 -33.13 -8.05
C ASN A 285 19.77 -33.05 -6.66
N ALA A 286 20.92 -32.40 -6.53
CA ALA A 286 21.48 -32.02 -5.24
C ALA A 286 21.79 -30.53 -5.26
N PHE A 287 21.43 -29.80 -4.20
CA PHE A 287 21.61 -28.34 -4.13
C PHE A 287 21.01 -27.60 -5.36
N GLY A 288 19.88 -28.07 -5.87
CA GLY A 288 19.23 -27.51 -7.06
C GLY A 288 19.95 -27.78 -8.40
N ILE A 289 20.99 -28.61 -8.42
CA ILE A 289 21.76 -28.96 -9.62
C ILE A 289 21.50 -30.43 -9.97
N GLU A 290 21.13 -30.70 -11.23
CA GLU A 290 20.96 -32.05 -11.75
C GLU A 290 22.29 -32.81 -11.76
N ILE A 291 22.30 -33.98 -11.12
CA ILE A 291 23.44 -34.90 -11.10
C ILE A 291 23.43 -35.72 -12.39
N PRO A 292 24.45 -35.61 -13.26
CA PRO A 292 24.49 -36.37 -14.49
C PRO A 292 24.46 -37.88 -14.26
N ALA A 293 23.61 -38.57 -15.02
CA ALA A 293 23.43 -40.02 -14.88
C ALA A 293 24.73 -40.84 -15.04
N PHE A 294 25.76 -40.32 -15.74
CA PHE A 294 27.03 -41.04 -15.95
C PHE A 294 27.91 -41.14 -14.70
N ILE A 295 27.66 -40.33 -13.67
CA ILE A 295 28.31 -40.45 -12.35
C ILE A 295 27.39 -41.08 -11.30
N LEU A 296 26.20 -41.55 -11.67
CA LEU A 296 25.30 -42.28 -10.78
C LEU A 296 25.35 -43.78 -11.06
N GLN A 297 25.33 -44.57 -10.00
CA GLN A 297 25.18 -46.02 -10.06
C GLN A 297 23.98 -46.44 -9.25
N TRP A 298 22.95 -46.89 -9.95
CA TRP A 298 21.71 -47.34 -9.32
C TRP A 298 21.71 -48.83 -9.06
N SER A 299 21.16 -49.23 -7.92
CA SER A 299 21.02 -50.62 -7.53
C SER A 299 19.72 -50.88 -6.77
N LYS A 300 19.33 -52.15 -6.73
CA LYS A 300 18.21 -52.64 -5.93
C LYS A 300 18.71 -53.16 -4.60
N VAL A 301 18.22 -52.61 -3.50
CA VAL A 301 18.58 -53.03 -2.14
C VAL A 301 17.69 -54.18 -1.66
N SER A 302 16.37 -54.02 -1.80
CA SER A 302 15.38 -55.00 -1.34
C SER A 302 14.06 -54.88 -2.12
N GLY A 303 13.11 -55.78 -1.85
CA GLY A 303 11.76 -55.77 -2.43
C GLY A 303 11.50 -56.89 -3.44
N ASP A 304 10.38 -56.79 -4.15
CA ASP A 304 9.78 -57.85 -4.95
C ASP A 304 10.71 -58.37 -6.03
N ALA A 305 10.90 -59.68 -6.14
CA ALA A 305 11.82 -60.30 -7.12
C ALA A 305 11.55 -59.89 -8.58
N ALA A 306 10.30 -59.51 -8.90
CA ALA A 306 9.88 -59.04 -10.20
C ALA A 306 10.44 -57.65 -10.57
N VAL A 307 10.84 -56.82 -9.59
CA VAL A 307 11.38 -55.48 -9.88
C VAL A 307 12.86 -55.58 -10.23
N SER A 308 13.26 -55.02 -11.37
CA SER A 308 14.66 -54.90 -11.79
C SER A 308 15.11 -53.44 -11.74
N VAL A 309 16.37 -53.18 -11.36
CA VAL A 309 16.96 -51.83 -11.32
C VAL A 309 18.23 -51.87 -12.16
N SER A 310 18.27 -51.05 -13.20
CA SER A 310 19.43 -50.87 -14.06
C SER A 310 20.34 -49.80 -13.50
N SER A 311 21.65 -49.89 -13.79
CA SER A 311 22.66 -48.97 -13.25
C SER A 311 22.46 -47.50 -13.63
N ASN A 312 21.68 -47.23 -14.68
CA ASN A 312 21.34 -45.88 -15.15
C ASN A 312 20.05 -45.31 -14.53
N GLY A 313 19.50 -45.93 -13.48
CA GLY A 313 18.32 -45.43 -12.78
C GLY A 313 16.98 -45.88 -13.37
N VAL A 314 17.01 -46.82 -14.31
CA VAL A 314 15.80 -47.42 -14.88
C VAL A 314 15.33 -48.58 -14.00
N VAL A 315 14.15 -48.45 -13.42
CA VAL A 315 13.49 -49.47 -12.60
C VAL A 315 12.33 -50.06 -13.41
N THR A 316 12.18 -51.38 -13.45
CA THR A 316 11.12 -52.03 -14.24
C THR A 316 10.45 -53.23 -13.58
N ILE A 317 9.23 -53.55 -14.00
CA ILE A 317 8.54 -54.82 -13.72
C ILE A 317 8.20 -55.56 -15.03
N PRO A 318 8.30 -56.90 -15.10
CA PRO A 318 8.06 -57.67 -16.32
C PRO A 318 6.58 -57.70 -16.71
N GLU A 319 6.31 -57.88 -18.00
CA GLU A 319 4.95 -58.09 -18.53
C GLU A 319 4.21 -59.20 -17.75
N GLY A 320 3.00 -58.89 -17.29
CA GLY A 320 2.17 -59.79 -16.46
C GLY A 320 2.29 -59.58 -14.95
N ALA A 321 3.27 -58.81 -14.46
CA ALA A 321 3.29 -58.34 -13.07
C ALA A 321 2.46 -57.05 -12.96
N GLY A 322 1.35 -57.07 -12.20
CA GLY A 322 0.46 -55.90 -12.04
C GLY A 322 1.02 -54.80 -11.12
N SER A 323 1.97 -55.14 -10.26
CA SER A 323 2.75 -54.20 -9.45
C SER A 323 4.03 -54.84 -8.94
N GLY A 324 5.00 -54.04 -8.55
CA GLY A 324 6.16 -54.48 -7.80
C GLY A 324 6.80 -53.34 -7.02
N SER A 325 7.16 -53.57 -5.76
CA SER A 325 7.86 -52.59 -4.93
C SER A 325 9.31 -52.97 -4.70
N ALA A 326 10.21 -52.00 -4.73
CA ALA A 326 11.61 -52.20 -4.40
C ALA A 326 12.19 -51.00 -3.67
N VAL A 327 13.16 -51.23 -2.79
CA VAL A 327 14.02 -50.17 -2.29
C VAL A 327 15.13 -49.98 -3.30
N ILE A 328 15.19 -48.79 -3.89
CA ILE A 328 16.24 -48.41 -4.85
C ILE A 328 17.26 -47.52 -4.16
N GLN A 329 18.51 -47.66 -4.59
CA GLN A 329 19.65 -46.92 -4.07
C GLN A 329 20.43 -46.33 -5.22
N ALA A 330 20.86 -45.07 -5.08
CA ALA A 330 21.81 -44.44 -5.98
C ALA A 330 23.12 -44.15 -5.25
N GLU A 331 24.22 -44.56 -5.86
CA GLU A 331 25.56 -44.22 -5.45
C GLU A 331 26.16 -43.18 -6.40
N LEU A 332 26.77 -42.14 -5.84
CA LEU A 332 27.54 -41.17 -6.60
C LEU A 332 28.97 -41.71 -6.75
N ALA A 333 29.42 -41.89 -7.99
CA ALA A 333 30.76 -42.38 -8.31
C ALA A 333 31.76 -41.20 -8.32
N ASN A 334 32.90 -41.38 -7.68
CA ASN A 334 33.98 -40.39 -7.72
C ASN A 334 34.60 -40.38 -9.14
N PRO A 335 34.54 -39.27 -9.89
CA PRO A 335 35.08 -39.21 -11.26
C PRO A 335 36.61 -39.32 -11.32
N TYR A 336 37.30 -39.24 -10.19
CA TYR A 336 38.77 -39.26 -10.07
C TYR A 336 39.32 -40.52 -9.38
N GLY A 337 38.46 -41.49 -9.02
CA GLY A 337 38.86 -42.70 -8.28
C GLY A 337 37.88 -43.86 -8.46
N SER A 338 38.09 -44.96 -7.72
CA SER A 338 37.21 -46.14 -7.76
C SER A 338 36.16 -46.19 -6.65
N GLY A 339 36.00 -45.09 -5.90
CA GLY A 339 35.05 -45.02 -4.78
C GLY A 339 33.67 -44.56 -5.24
N SER A 340 32.62 -45.13 -4.62
CA SER A 340 31.24 -44.69 -4.76
C SER A 340 30.63 -44.53 -3.36
N GLY A 341 29.62 -43.67 -3.23
CA GLY A 341 28.94 -43.44 -1.95
C GLY A 341 27.44 -43.29 -2.15
N VAL A 342 26.65 -43.93 -1.28
CA VAL A 342 25.18 -43.82 -1.32
C VAL A 342 24.78 -42.38 -1.06
N ILE A 343 23.99 -41.81 -1.96
CA ILE A 343 23.44 -40.44 -1.83
C ILE A 343 21.91 -40.40 -1.84
N PHE A 344 21.26 -41.51 -2.20
CA PHE A 344 19.81 -41.62 -2.25
C PHE A 344 19.38 -43.06 -1.98
N GLN A 345 18.35 -43.25 -1.15
CA GLN A 345 17.69 -44.54 -0.96
C GLN A 345 16.20 -44.33 -0.66
N LYS A 346 15.32 -44.96 -1.43
CA LYS A 346 13.86 -44.83 -1.25
C LYS A 346 13.12 -46.08 -1.69
N GLU A 347 12.04 -46.42 -0.99
CA GLU A 347 11.09 -47.43 -1.46
C GLU A 347 10.25 -46.87 -2.60
N VAL A 348 10.16 -47.60 -3.70
CA VAL A 348 9.40 -47.24 -4.88
C VAL A 348 8.49 -48.38 -5.29
N THR A 349 7.29 -48.05 -5.73
CA THR A 349 6.31 -49.03 -6.20
C THR A 349 5.98 -48.73 -7.65
N LEU A 350 6.23 -49.70 -8.52
CA LEU A 350 5.81 -49.69 -9.92
C LEU A 350 4.47 -50.39 -10.00
N ARG A 351 3.57 -49.84 -10.81
CA ARG A 351 2.24 -50.40 -11.05
C ARG A 351 2.01 -50.37 -12.54
N GLU A 352 1.49 -51.46 -13.08
CA GLU A 352 0.99 -51.44 -14.44
C GLU A 352 -0.14 -50.40 -14.52
N THR A 353 0.15 -49.27 -15.16
CA THR A 353 -0.85 -48.28 -15.52
C THR A 353 -1.21 -48.47 -16.98
N SER A 354 -2.49 -48.50 -17.24
CA SER A 354 -2.99 -48.38 -18.60
C SER A 354 -3.33 -46.90 -18.79
N GLY A 355 -2.51 -46.15 -19.55
CA GLY A 355 -2.76 -44.77 -19.99
C GLY A 355 -1.95 -43.70 -19.25
N GLU A 356 -1.56 -42.64 -19.97
CA GLU A 356 -0.91 -41.43 -19.44
C GLU A 356 -1.63 -40.94 -18.16
N GLU A 357 -0.93 -40.98 -17.03
CA GLU A 357 -1.48 -40.50 -15.76
C GLU A 357 -1.53 -38.98 -15.77
N THR A 358 -2.74 -38.44 -15.70
CA THR A 358 -2.97 -37.03 -15.42
C THR A 358 -2.48 -36.71 -14.02
N VAL A 359 -1.62 -35.69 -13.85
CA VAL A 359 -1.11 -35.25 -12.54
C VAL A 359 -1.82 -33.98 -12.07
N PHE A 360 -2.37 -34.00 -10.85
CA PHE A 360 -2.99 -32.84 -10.21
C PHE A 360 -1.91 -31.89 -9.63
N PRO A 361 -1.96 -30.57 -9.92
CA PRO A 361 -0.97 -29.62 -9.42
C PRO A 361 -1.27 -29.19 -7.98
N SER A 362 -0.91 -30.04 -7.01
CA SER A 362 -1.17 -29.81 -5.58
C SER A 362 -0.62 -28.48 -5.05
N GLU A 363 0.58 -28.06 -5.46
CA GLU A 363 1.18 -26.80 -4.98
C GLU A 363 0.31 -25.58 -5.32
N GLN A 364 -0.13 -25.48 -6.58
CA GLN A 364 -0.96 -24.36 -7.04
C GLN A 364 -2.34 -24.38 -6.38
N PHE A 365 -2.89 -25.56 -6.13
CA PHE A 365 -4.12 -25.71 -5.36
C PHE A 365 -3.95 -25.22 -3.92
N LEU A 366 -2.87 -25.64 -3.23
CA LEU A 366 -2.58 -25.20 -1.86
C LEU A 366 -2.34 -23.69 -1.78
N GLU A 367 -1.66 -23.09 -2.74
CA GLU A 367 -1.47 -21.64 -2.81
C GLU A 367 -2.82 -20.90 -2.84
N ARG A 368 -3.76 -21.37 -3.69
CA ARG A 368 -5.12 -20.82 -3.76
C ARG A 368 -5.89 -21.01 -2.44
N MET A 369 -5.81 -22.19 -1.84
CA MET A 369 -6.48 -22.48 -0.57
C MET A 369 -5.90 -21.65 0.59
N ASN A 370 -4.59 -21.45 0.63
CA ASN A 370 -3.93 -20.58 1.61
C ASN A 370 -4.32 -19.12 1.42
N LYS A 371 -4.45 -18.64 0.18
CA LYS A 371 -4.98 -17.30 -0.12
C LYS A 371 -6.40 -17.12 0.40
N LEU A 372 -7.28 -18.10 0.21
CA LEU A 372 -8.65 -18.08 0.72
C LEU A 372 -8.71 -18.16 2.25
N HIS A 373 -7.85 -18.96 2.88
CA HIS A 373 -7.73 -19.03 4.33
C HIS A 373 -7.26 -17.69 4.92
N ALA A 374 -6.22 -17.08 4.33
CA ALA A 374 -5.75 -15.75 4.73
C ALA A 374 -6.84 -14.70 4.56
N ALA A 375 -7.59 -14.76 3.47
CA ALA A 375 -8.74 -13.90 3.27
C ALA A 375 -9.78 -14.13 4.38
N LEU A 376 -10.20 -15.36 4.69
CA LEU A 376 -11.13 -15.65 5.80
C LEU A 376 -10.62 -15.10 7.14
N ALA A 377 -9.34 -15.30 7.45
CA ALA A 377 -8.73 -14.85 8.70
C ALA A 377 -8.67 -13.32 8.82
N ALA A 378 -8.51 -12.59 7.71
CA ALA A 378 -8.55 -11.13 7.66
C ALA A 378 -9.98 -10.55 7.76
N GLY A 379 -11.01 -11.41 7.78
CA GLY A 379 -12.41 -11.02 7.86
C GLY A 379 -12.97 -10.91 9.27
N ASP A 380 -14.28 -11.12 9.37
CA ASP A 380 -14.92 -11.26 10.68
C ASP A 380 -14.47 -12.58 11.32
N PRO A 381 -14.09 -12.62 12.61
CA PRO A 381 -13.69 -13.86 13.27
C PRO A 381 -14.75 -14.97 13.24
N THR A 382 -16.02 -14.63 13.02
CA THR A 382 -17.09 -15.61 12.82
C THR A 382 -17.01 -16.32 11.48
N ASP A 383 -16.51 -15.67 10.42
CA ASP A 383 -16.49 -16.22 9.05
C ASP A 383 -15.62 -17.50 8.98
N ILE A 384 -14.42 -17.46 9.57
CA ILE A 384 -13.54 -18.63 9.64
C ILE A 384 -14.13 -19.75 10.51
N GLN A 385 -14.88 -19.39 11.57
CA GLN A 385 -15.52 -20.36 12.45
C GLN A 385 -16.71 -21.03 11.77
N ASP A 386 -17.50 -20.29 11.00
CA ASP A 386 -18.64 -20.83 10.25
C ASP A 386 -18.18 -21.87 9.22
N VAL A 387 -17.09 -21.60 8.51
CA VAL A 387 -16.48 -22.58 7.57
C VAL A 387 -15.97 -23.82 8.29
N ARG A 388 -15.34 -23.67 9.47
CA ARG A 388 -14.90 -24.80 10.29
C ARG A 388 -16.08 -25.64 10.78
N ASN A 389 -17.15 -25.00 11.27
CA ASN A 389 -18.35 -25.69 11.74
C ASN A 389 -18.99 -26.54 10.63
N LEU A 390 -19.08 -26.00 9.40
CA LEU A 390 -19.58 -26.75 8.25
C LEU A 390 -18.70 -27.97 7.95
N ARG A 391 -17.37 -27.80 7.93
CA ARG A 391 -16.45 -28.92 7.64
C ARG A 391 -16.51 -30.01 8.69
N ASP A 392 -16.61 -29.63 9.97
CA ASP A 392 -16.79 -30.57 11.08
C ASP A 392 -18.14 -31.29 10.99
N GLU A 393 -19.20 -30.57 10.59
CA GLU A 393 -20.53 -31.15 10.35
C GLU A 393 -20.51 -32.17 9.19
N ILE A 394 -19.83 -31.85 8.09
CA ILE A 394 -19.63 -32.77 6.95
C ILE A 394 -18.81 -33.99 7.39
N ALA A 395 -17.70 -33.80 8.09
CA ALA A 395 -16.86 -34.89 8.60
C ALA A 395 -17.66 -35.84 9.53
N GLY A 396 -18.61 -35.27 10.29
CA GLY A 396 -19.52 -35.97 11.20
C GLY A 396 -20.71 -36.67 10.56
N LEU A 397 -20.92 -36.61 9.24
CA LEU A 397 -22.01 -37.33 8.57
C LEU A 397 -21.86 -38.85 8.73
N ASP A 398 -22.98 -39.50 9.04
CA ASP A 398 -23.04 -40.93 9.34
C ASP A 398 -23.14 -41.74 8.04
N PRO A 399 -22.20 -42.67 7.76
CA PRO A 399 -22.19 -43.44 6.51
C PRO A 399 -23.41 -44.33 6.27
N VAL A 400 -24.21 -44.62 7.30
CA VAL A 400 -25.40 -45.49 7.21
C VAL A 400 -26.67 -44.65 7.11
N LEU A 401 -26.77 -43.54 7.85
CA LEU A 401 -27.97 -42.70 7.86
C LEU A 401 -27.98 -41.66 6.72
N ASP A 402 -26.81 -41.18 6.31
CA ASP A 402 -26.67 -40.06 5.39
C ASP A 402 -26.29 -40.51 3.95
N GLU A 403 -26.11 -41.82 3.68
CA GLU A 403 -25.79 -42.32 2.33
C GLU A 403 -26.88 -42.03 1.28
N ALA A 404 -28.13 -41.79 1.71
CA ALA A 404 -29.24 -41.43 0.84
C ALA A 404 -29.06 -40.05 0.18
N LEU A 405 -28.18 -39.20 0.71
CA LEU A 405 -27.93 -37.86 0.16
C LEU A 405 -27.44 -37.93 -1.29
N ILE A 406 -26.70 -38.98 -1.66
CA ILE A 406 -26.14 -39.20 -3.00
C ILE A 406 -27.03 -40.05 -3.91
N ASP A 407 -28.24 -40.43 -3.49
CA ASP A 407 -29.16 -41.27 -4.26
C ASP A 407 -29.44 -40.77 -5.68
N PRO A 408 -29.62 -39.45 -5.95
CA PRO A 408 -29.87 -38.97 -7.30
C PRO A 408 -28.79 -39.41 -8.30
N VAL A 409 -27.52 -39.39 -7.90
CA VAL A 409 -26.39 -39.84 -8.72
C VAL A 409 -26.25 -41.36 -8.66
N TRP A 410 -26.37 -41.96 -7.47
CA TRP A 410 -26.23 -43.40 -7.29
C TRP A 410 -27.23 -44.21 -8.12
N ASN A 411 -28.47 -43.72 -8.24
CA ASN A 411 -29.52 -44.37 -9.03
C ASN A 411 -29.20 -44.43 -10.54
N LYS A 412 -28.26 -43.61 -11.03
CA LYS A 412 -27.74 -43.68 -12.41
C LYS A 412 -26.58 -44.65 -12.55
N ILE A 413 -25.73 -44.72 -11.52
CA ILE A 413 -24.56 -45.60 -11.48
C ILE A 413 -24.97 -47.07 -11.30
N ALA A 414 -25.81 -47.35 -10.30
CA ALA A 414 -26.11 -48.71 -9.85
C ALA A 414 -26.60 -49.67 -10.96
N PRO A 415 -27.49 -49.25 -11.90
CA PRO A 415 -27.95 -50.13 -12.98
C PRO A 415 -26.88 -50.50 -14.01
N LYS A 416 -25.77 -49.75 -14.09
CA LYS A 416 -24.69 -49.95 -15.07
C LYS A 416 -23.51 -50.75 -14.50
N LEU A 417 -23.53 -51.07 -13.21
CA LEU A 417 -22.50 -51.87 -12.56
C LEU A 417 -22.62 -53.36 -12.93
N PRO A 418 -21.49 -54.09 -13.08
CA PRO A 418 -21.51 -55.54 -13.21
C PRO A 418 -22.16 -56.22 -11.99
N SER A 419 -22.84 -57.35 -12.21
CA SER A 419 -23.49 -58.12 -11.13
C SER A 419 -22.52 -58.70 -10.08
N THR A 420 -21.22 -58.70 -10.38
CA THR A 420 -20.15 -59.15 -9.49
C THR A 420 -19.71 -58.08 -8.47
N VAL A 421 -20.19 -56.84 -8.60
CA VAL A 421 -19.84 -55.73 -7.71
C VAL A 421 -20.76 -55.71 -6.49
N ASP A 422 -20.19 -55.59 -5.30
CA ASP A 422 -20.96 -55.27 -4.10
C ASP A 422 -21.42 -53.81 -4.14
N GLN A 423 -22.67 -53.61 -4.52
CA GLN A 423 -23.26 -52.29 -4.68
C GLN A 423 -23.35 -51.51 -3.35
N ALA A 424 -23.58 -52.19 -2.23
CA ALA A 424 -23.70 -51.54 -0.93
C ALA A 424 -22.34 -51.01 -0.46
N GLU A 425 -21.29 -51.84 -0.59
CA GLU A 425 -19.92 -51.42 -0.25
C GLU A 425 -19.44 -50.30 -1.18
N LEU A 426 -19.72 -50.39 -2.48
CA LEU A 426 -19.31 -49.34 -3.44
C LEU A 426 -20.01 -48.01 -3.16
N LYS A 427 -21.33 -48.01 -2.87
CA LYS A 427 -22.08 -46.80 -2.51
C LYS A 427 -21.51 -46.16 -1.24
N ALA A 428 -21.26 -46.96 -0.20
CA ALA A 428 -20.68 -46.48 1.05
C ALA A 428 -19.30 -45.85 0.84
N ASN A 429 -18.45 -46.46 0.01
CA ASN A 429 -17.15 -45.90 -0.32
C ASN A 429 -17.24 -44.62 -1.17
N LEU A 430 -18.22 -44.52 -2.09
CA LEU A 430 -18.46 -43.30 -2.87
C LEU A 430 -18.93 -42.15 -1.95
N PHE A 431 -19.85 -42.44 -1.03
CA PHE A 431 -20.30 -41.47 -0.03
C PHE A 431 -19.13 -41.00 0.85
N GLN A 432 -18.31 -41.92 1.35
CA GLN A 432 -17.14 -41.58 2.17
C GLN A 432 -16.11 -40.73 1.40
N MET A 433 -15.90 -41.01 0.11
CA MET A 433 -15.02 -40.19 -0.76
C MET A 433 -15.55 -38.76 -0.88
N ILE A 434 -16.84 -38.57 -1.16
CA ILE A 434 -17.47 -37.24 -1.24
C ILE A 434 -17.37 -36.51 0.11
N LYS A 435 -17.56 -37.23 1.22
CA LYS A 435 -17.45 -36.68 2.58
C LYS A 435 -16.05 -36.17 2.90
N GLU A 436 -15.01 -36.96 2.61
CA GLU A 436 -13.62 -36.54 2.89
C GLU A 436 -13.19 -35.37 2.01
N VAL A 437 -13.59 -35.35 0.73
CA VAL A 437 -13.33 -34.21 -0.17
C VAL A 437 -14.07 -32.96 0.30
N GLY A 438 -15.32 -33.08 0.77
CA GLY A 438 -16.15 -31.97 1.23
C GLY A 438 -15.77 -31.43 2.63
N SER A 439 -15.08 -32.21 3.45
CA SER A 439 -14.62 -31.82 4.80
C SER A 439 -13.16 -31.39 4.85
N PHE A 440 -12.49 -31.34 3.70
CA PHE A 440 -11.09 -30.93 3.54
C PHE A 440 -10.77 -29.64 4.31
N GLN A 441 -9.83 -29.73 5.27
CA GLN A 441 -9.42 -28.59 6.07
C GLN A 441 -8.29 -27.81 5.39
N TYR A 442 -7.98 -26.63 5.94
CA TYR A 442 -6.82 -25.87 5.47
C TYR A 442 -5.55 -26.53 6.04
N ASP A 443 -4.94 -27.41 5.26
CA ASP A 443 -3.68 -28.08 5.59
C ASP A 443 -2.50 -27.43 4.83
N PRO A 444 -1.56 -26.77 5.53
CA PRO A 444 -0.42 -26.12 4.88
C PRO A 444 0.57 -27.12 4.24
N THR A 445 0.47 -28.42 4.57
CA THR A 445 1.41 -29.47 4.13
C THR A 445 0.83 -30.42 3.08
N ALA A 446 -0.41 -30.21 2.62
CA ALA A 446 -1.14 -31.11 1.72
C ALA A 446 -1.30 -32.57 2.21
N SER A 447 -1.01 -32.88 3.47
CA SER A 447 -1.13 -34.23 4.02
C SER A 447 -2.54 -34.81 3.89
N GLU A 448 -3.59 -34.02 4.11
CA GLU A 448 -4.99 -34.43 3.91
C GLU A 448 -5.30 -34.72 2.43
N LEU A 449 -4.73 -33.90 1.52
CA LEU A 449 -4.94 -34.05 0.09
C LEU A 449 -4.24 -35.32 -0.40
N GLU A 450 -3.02 -35.57 0.06
CA GLU A 450 -2.28 -36.79 -0.24
C GLU A 450 -2.94 -38.03 0.38
N ALA A 451 -3.58 -37.91 1.54
CA ALA A 451 -4.36 -39.00 2.13
C ALA A 451 -5.55 -39.39 1.23
N ILE A 452 -6.28 -38.40 0.68
CA ILE A 452 -7.37 -38.64 -0.28
C ILE A 452 -6.81 -39.20 -1.60
N ARG A 453 -5.77 -38.57 -2.14
CA ARG A 453 -5.13 -38.97 -3.41
C ARG A 453 -4.61 -40.39 -3.35
N SER A 454 -4.01 -40.80 -2.23
CA SER A 454 -3.39 -42.12 -2.06
C SER A 454 -4.34 -43.20 -1.54
N ASN A 455 -5.56 -42.85 -1.13
CA ASN A 455 -6.51 -43.80 -0.54
C ASN A 455 -6.87 -44.94 -1.53
N PRO A 456 -6.47 -46.20 -1.23
CA PRO A 456 -6.68 -47.31 -2.16
C PRO A 456 -8.15 -47.65 -2.37
N LYS A 457 -9.00 -47.42 -1.36
CA LYS A 457 -10.45 -47.65 -1.49
C LYS A 457 -11.08 -46.65 -2.44
N PHE A 458 -10.73 -45.38 -2.34
CA PHE A 458 -11.29 -44.36 -3.22
C PHE A 458 -10.85 -44.56 -4.68
N ARG A 459 -9.58 -44.88 -4.90
CA ARG A 459 -9.06 -45.24 -6.23
C ARG A 459 -9.81 -46.43 -6.82
N SER A 460 -10.03 -47.48 -6.03
CA SER A 460 -10.78 -48.67 -6.46
C SER A 460 -12.24 -48.35 -6.78
N THR A 461 -12.89 -47.54 -5.93
CA THR A 461 -14.28 -47.08 -6.13
C THR A 461 -14.42 -46.29 -7.42
N LEU A 462 -13.55 -45.30 -7.64
CA LEU A 462 -13.54 -44.46 -8.83
C LEU A 462 -13.34 -45.30 -10.10
N LYS A 463 -12.36 -46.21 -10.09
CA LYS A 463 -12.09 -47.12 -11.21
C LYS A 463 -13.28 -48.03 -11.53
N THR A 464 -13.96 -48.55 -10.50
CA THR A 464 -15.15 -49.42 -10.68
C THR A 464 -16.31 -48.65 -11.31
N ILE A 465 -16.57 -47.42 -10.84
CA ILE A 465 -17.63 -46.55 -11.39
C ILE A 465 -17.29 -46.14 -12.82
N ALA A 466 -16.05 -45.75 -13.09
CA ALA A 466 -15.62 -45.31 -14.40
C ALA A 466 -15.63 -46.43 -15.44
N ALA A 467 -15.27 -47.66 -15.05
CA ALA A 467 -15.42 -48.83 -15.91
C ALA A 467 -16.88 -49.07 -16.33
N ALA A 468 -17.86 -48.84 -15.43
CA ALA A 468 -19.28 -48.87 -15.78
C ALA A 468 -19.70 -47.71 -16.70
N GLY A 469 -18.99 -46.59 -16.63
CA GLY A 469 -19.06 -45.47 -17.58
C GLY A 469 -18.22 -45.67 -18.85
N GLY A 470 -17.60 -46.84 -19.07
CA GLY A 470 -16.87 -47.14 -20.31
C GLY A 470 -15.44 -46.59 -20.38
N ASP A 471 -14.84 -46.16 -19.26
CA ASP A 471 -13.42 -45.76 -19.18
C ASP A 471 -12.79 -46.31 -17.89
N SER A 472 -11.93 -47.31 -18.01
CA SER A 472 -11.27 -47.94 -16.85
C SER A 472 -9.93 -47.29 -16.46
N GLN A 473 -9.52 -46.21 -17.16
CA GLN A 473 -8.20 -45.57 -17.00
C GLN A 473 -8.25 -44.30 -16.16
N ILE A 474 -9.38 -44.01 -15.49
CA ILE A 474 -9.46 -42.85 -14.61
C ILE A 474 -8.53 -43.00 -13.39
N VAL A 475 -7.91 -41.89 -12.98
CA VAL A 475 -7.18 -41.77 -11.71
C VAL A 475 -7.82 -40.73 -10.80
N MET A 476 -7.46 -40.72 -9.51
CA MET A 476 -7.99 -39.75 -8.54
C MET A 476 -7.69 -38.30 -8.96
N ASP A 477 -6.56 -38.07 -9.61
CA ASP A 477 -6.18 -36.75 -10.09
C ASP A 477 -7.10 -36.22 -11.20
N ASP A 478 -7.72 -37.09 -12.02
CA ASP A 478 -8.75 -36.66 -12.99
C ASP A 478 -10.01 -36.11 -12.28
N PHE A 479 -10.38 -36.72 -11.14
CA PHE A 479 -11.49 -36.25 -10.31
C PHE A 479 -11.14 -34.91 -9.64
N LEU A 480 -9.93 -34.77 -9.09
CA LEU A 480 -9.48 -33.52 -8.47
C LEU A 480 -9.36 -32.39 -9.51
N LEU A 481 -8.89 -32.69 -10.72
CA LEU A 481 -8.86 -31.73 -11.83
C LEU A 481 -10.26 -31.29 -12.26
N PHE A 482 -11.23 -32.20 -12.30
CA PHE A 482 -12.62 -31.83 -12.52
C PHE A 482 -13.13 -30.88 -11.42
N MET A 483 -12.81 -31.13 -10.15
CA MET A 483 -13.28 -30.30 -9.04
C MET A 483 -12.60 -28.93 -8.97
N PHE A 484 -11.26 -28.89 -9.05
CA PHE A 484 -10.46 -27.70 -8.69
C PHE A 484 -9.60 -27.14 -9.83
N GLY A 485 -9.50 -27.87 -10.94
CA GLY A 485 -8.70 -27.48 -12.09
C GLY A 485 -7.18 -27.61 -11.90
N ASP A 486 -6.45 -27.37 -12.98
CA ASP A 486 -4.99 -27.36 -13.03
C ASP A 486 -4.36 -25.97 -12.81
N GLY A 487 -5.16 -24.97 -12.43
CA GLY A 487 -4.67 -23.58 -12.30
C GLY A 487 -4.38 -22.88 -13.64
N GLY A 488 -4.61 -23.54 -14.77
CA GLY A 488 -4.37 -23.04 -16.12
C GLY A 488 -5.58 -23.23 -17.03
N SER A 489 -5.40 -24.02 -18.11
CA SER A 489 -6.43 -24.21 -19.13
C SER A 489 -7.60 -25.07 -18.66
N ARG A 490 -7.36 -26.07 -17.79
CA ARG A 490 -8.43 -26.91 -17.25
C ARG A 490 -8.88 -26.33 -15.93
N LYS A 491 -9.90 -25.47 -15.99
CA LYS A 491 -10.37 -24.66 -14.86
C LYS A 491 -11.04 -25.45 -13.74
N GLY A 492 -11.59 -26.64 -14.03
CA GLY A 492 -12.45 -27.37 -13.08
C GLY A 492 -13.69 -26.57 -12.66
N ILE A 493 -14.44 -27.07 -11.67
CA ILE A 493 -15.64 -26.38 -11.17
C ILE A 493 -15.24 -25.05 -10.50
N GLU A 494 -14.22 -25.07 -9.64
CA GLU A 494 -13.75 -23.87 -8.91
C GLU A 494 -13.32 -22.74 -9.85
N GLY A 495 -12.46 -23.03 -10.84
CA GLY A 495 -12.03 -22.04 -11.82
C GLY A 495 -13.15 -21.56 -12.73
N THR A 496 -14.12 -22.43 -13.05
CA THR A 496 -15.31 -22.04 -13.84
C THR A 496 -16.22 -21.11 -13.02
N ILE A 497 -16.41 -21.34 -11.72
CA ILE A 497 -17.10 -20.39 -10.84
C ILE A 497 -16.39 -19.04 -10.87
N ARG A 498 -15.06 -19.04 -10.75
CA ARG A 498 -14.26 -17.80 -10.78
C ARG A 498 -14.44 -17.04 -12.09
N ASP A 499 -14.43 -17.73 -13.23
CA ASP A 499 -14.72 -17.14 -14.54
C ASP A 499 -16.11 -16.50 -14.57
N LEU A 500 -17.13 -17.19 -14.05
CA LEU A 500 -18.50 -16.65 -13.99
C LEU A 500 -18.52 -15.36 -13.15
N LEU A 501 -17.84 -15.34 -12.00
CA LEU A 501 -17.75 -14.16 -11.14
C LEU A 501 -17.03 -12.99 -11.83
N VAL A 502 -15.93 -13.25 -12.55
CA VAL A 502 -15.19 -12.21 -13.31
C VAL A 502 -16.04 -11.59 -14.41
N ASN A 503 -16.96 -12.36 -15.00
CA ASN A 503 -17.83 -11.89 -16.08
C ASN A 503 -19.13 -11.23 -15.57
N MET A 504 -19.38 -11.21 -14.27
CA MET A 504 -20.53 -10.52 -13.68
C MET A 504 -20.31 -9.01 -13.64
N ASN A 505 -21.39 -8.25 -13.81
CA ASN A 505 -21.36 -6.81 -13.53
C ASN A 505 -21.45 -6.55 -12.01
N ALA A 506 -21.22 -5.28 -11.61
CA ALA A 506 -21.22 -4.89 -10.21
C ALA A 506 -22.52 -5.23 -9.46
N ALA A 507 -23.69 -5.10 -10.11
CA ALA A 507 -24.97 -5.39 -9.48
C ALA A 507 -25.16 -6.90 -9.26
N GLU A 508 -24.70 -7.72 -10.21
CA GLU A 508 -24.73 -9.18 -10.11
C GLU A 508 -23.81 -9.69 -8.99
N LEU A 509 -22.56 -9.21 -8.94
CA LEU A 509 -21.60 -9.55 -7.88
C LEU A 509 -22.13 -9.20 -6.49
N LEU A 510 -22.64 -7.97 -6.32
CA LEU A 510 -23.26 -7.55 -5.06
C LEU A 510 -24.54 -8.33 -4.75
N GLY A 511 -25.26 -8.78 -5.78
CA GLY A 511 -26.45 -9.61 -5.69
C GLY A 511 -26.20 -10.98 -5.07
N LEU A 512 -24.95 -11.47 -5.10
CA LEU A 512 -24.57 -12.74 -4.47
C LEU A 512 -24.46 -12.63 -2.94
N LEU A 513 -24.24 -11.43 -2.40
CA LEU A 513 -24.03 -11.24 -0.97
C LEU A 513 -25.29 -11.57 -0.17
N GLY A 514 -25.20 -12.62 0.65
CA GLY A 514 -26.31 -13.06 1.48
C GLY A 514 -27.47 -13.70 0.70
N ASN A 515 -27.27 -14.03 -0.58
CA ASN A 515 -28.28 -14.68 -1.42
C ASN A 515 -27.84 -16.11 -1.78
N ASN A 516 -28.23 -17.06 -0.94
CA ASN A 516 -27.86 -18.47 -1.10
C ASN A 516 -28.38 -19.07 -2.42
N GLU A 517 -29.56 -18.66 -2.89
CA GLU A 517 -30.11 -19.14 -4.17
C GLU A 517 -29.25 -18.68 -5.34
N ALA A 518 -28.79 -17.43 -5.33
CA ALA A 518 -27.92 -16.90 -6.38
C ALA A 518 -26.54 -17.57 -6.37
N ILE A 519 -25.93 -17.78 -5.19
CA ILE A 519 -24.65 -18.51 -5.07
C ILE A 519 -24.80 -19.96 -5.55
N THR A 520 -25.89 -20.63 -5.16
CA THR A 520 -26.20 -21.99 -5.61
C THR A 520 -26.40 -22.03 -7.12
N ALA A 521 -27.05 -21.03 -7.72
CA ALA A 521 -27.22 -20.94 -9.17
C ALA A 521 -25.87 -20.85 -9.90
N VAL A 522 -24.91 -20.07 -9.39
CA VAL A 522 -23.55 -19.96 -9.96
C VAL A 522 -22.81 -21.31 -9.90
N LEU A 523 -22.87 -22.01 -8.76
CA LEU A 523 -22.28 -23.34 -8.61
C LEU A 523 -22.87 -24.34 -9.62
N LEU A 524 -24.20 -24.35 -9.75
CA LEU A 524 -24.89 -25.26 -10.67
C LEU A 524 -24.58 -24.93 -12.13
N GLN A 525 -24.51 -23.65 -12.49
CA GLN A 525 -24.13 -23.22 -13.84
C GLN A 525 -22.69 -23.64 -14.18
N ALA A 526 -21.74 -23.46 -13.26
CA ALA A 526 -20.37 -23.91 -13.45
C ALA A 526 -20.28 -25.43 -13.61
N THR A 527 -21.06 -26.18 -12.83
CA THR A 527 -21.13 -27.64 -12.90
C THR A 527 -21.73 -28.09 -14.24
N GLU A 528 -22.82 -27.47 -14.68
CA GLU A 528 -23.46 -27.76 -15.97
C GLU A 528 -22.52 -27.50 -17.14
N GLN A 529 -21.80 -26.37 -17.13
CA GLN A 529 -20.79 -26.05 -18.13
C GLN A 529 -19.70 -27.11 -18.17
N LEU A 530 -19.14 -27.48 -17.01
CA LEU A 530 -18.04 -28.45 -16.95
C LEU A 530 -18.48 -29.87 -17.35
N LEU A 531 -19.70 -30.27 -17.02
CA LEU A 531 -20.27 -31.55 -17.45
C LEU A 531 -20.40 -31.65 -18.97
N SER A 532 -20.53 -30.52 -19.68
CA SER A 532 -20.60 -30.51 -21.15
C SER A 532 -19.24 -30.64 -21.85
N GLU A 533 -18.13 -30.46 -21.11
CA GLU A 533 -16.75 -30.53 -21.63
C GLU A 533 -16.21 -31.97 -21.60
N THR A 534 -16.85 -32.88 -22.34
CA THR A 534 -16.56 -34.32 -22.28
C THR A 534 -15.27 -34.73 -23.00
N ASP A 535 -14.76 -33.90 -23.91
CA ASP A 535 -13.48 -34.10 -24.59
C ASP A 535 -12.29 -33.69 -23.71
N GLU A 536 -12.47 -32.70 -22.83
CA GLU A 536 -11.41 -32.12 -21.98
C GLU A 536 -11.33 -32.80 -20.61
N TYR A 537 -12.46 -33.28 -20.07
CA TYR A 537 -12.53 -33.93 -18.77
C TYR A 537 -13.02 -35.37 -18.89
N LYS A 538 -12.13 -36.32 -18.60
CA LYS A 538 -12.46 -37.76 -18.53
C LYS A 538 -13.66 -38.01 -17.60
N PHE A 539 -13.71 -37.32 -16.45
CA PHE A 539 -14.81 -37.44 -15.49
C PHE A 539 -16.17 -37.00 -16.09
N SER A 540 -16.21 -35.92 -16.88
CA SER A 540 -17.42 -35.48 -17.59
C SER A 540 -17.88 -36.54 -18.60
N SER A 541 -16.96 -37.11 -19.39
CA SER A 541 -17.28 -38.21 -20.33
C SER A 541 -17.86 -39.44 -19.61
N ILE A 542 -17.30 -39.80 -18.47
CA ILE A 542 -17.79 -40.93 -17.65
C ILE A 542 -19.20 -40.65 -17.12
N LEU A 543 -19.44 -39.46 -16.56
CA LEU A 543 -20.76 -39.09 -16.03
C LEU A 543 -21.84 -39.07 -17.13
N GLU A 544 -21.51 -38.55 -18.32
CA GLU A 544 -22.39 -38.58 -19.49
C GLU A 544 -22.77 -40.02 -19.86
N LYS A 545 -21.78 -40.92 -19.99
CA LYS A 545 -22.01 -42.34 -20.30
C LYS A 545 -22.76 -43.07 -19.20
N LEU A 546 -22.65 -42.63 -17.95
CA LEU A 546 -23.44 -43.11 -16.83
C LEU A 546 -24.87 -42.53 -16.79
N GLU A 547 -25.23 -41.62 -17.69
CA GLU A 547 -26.50 -40.88 -17.73
C GLU A 547 -26.74 -40.03 -16.48
N VAL A 548 -25.66 -39.55 -15.85
CA VAL A 548 -25.73 -38.55 -14.78
C VAL A 548 -25.89 -37.17 -15.40
N THR A 549 -26.95 -36.47 -15.03
CA THR A 549 -27.30 -35.15 -15.57
C THR A 549 -26.98 -34.03 -14.57
N PRO A 550 -26.91 -32.76 -15.01
CA PRO A 550 -26.80 -31.62 -14.10
C PRO A 550 -27.91 -31.56 -13.04
N GLN A 551 -29.12 -32.06 -13.37
CA GLN A 551 -30.24 -32.11 -12.44
C GLN A 551 -30.04 -33.16 -11.32
N ASP A 552 -29.34 -34.26 -11.60
CA ASP A 552 -29.01 -35.28 -10.60
C ASP A 552 -27.98 -34.72 -9.59
N LEU A 553 -26.96 -34.01 -10.08
CA LEU A 553 -26.00 -33.29 -9.22
C LEU A 553 -26.68 -32.19 -8.41
N ARG A 554 -27.57 -31.40 -9.03
CA ARG A 554 -28.37 -30.38 -8.34
C ARG A 554 -29.17 -30.96 -7.19
N SER A 555 -29.84 -32.08 -7.43
CA SER A 555 -30.66 -32.75 -6.41
C SER A 555 -29.79 -33.26 -5.27
N THR A 556 -28.58 -33.74 -5.57
CA THR A 556 -27.59 -34.15 -4.57
C THR A 556 -27.13 -32.96 -3.71
N VAL A 557 -26.78 -31.82 -4.32
CA VAL A 557 -26.41 -30.60 -3.60
C VAL A 557 -27.54 -30.13 -2.68
N LEU A 558 -28.79 -30.12 -3.18
CA LEU A 558 -29.96 -29.74 -2.39
C LEU A 558 -30.19 -30.68 -1.20
N ASN A 559 -29.97 -32.00 -1.37
CA ASN A 559 -30.06 -32.95 -0.26
C ASN A 559 -29.06 -32.60 0.85
N TYR A 560 -27.81 -32.25 0.51
CA TYR A 560 -26.81 -31.81 1.49
C TYR A 560 -27.23 -30.49 2.16
N GLN A 561 -27.69 -29.49 1.41
CA GLN A 561 -28.13 -28.21 1.96
C GLN A 561 -29.32 -28.35 2.92
N VAL A 562 -30.23 -29.29 2.67
CA VAL A 562 -31.34 -29.59 3.60
C VAL A 562 -30.85 -30.29 4.88
N ARG A 563 -29.76 -31.05 4.78
CA ARG A 563 -29.21 -31.86 5.89
C ARG A 563 -28.25 -31.09 6.80
N LEU A 564 -27.49 -30.15 6.24
CA LEU A 564 -26.44 -29.41 6.93
C LEU A 564 -27.02 -28.13 7.54
N GLN A 565 -26.60 -27.79 8.76
CA GLN A 565 -27.08 -26.60 9.49
C GLN A 565 -26.17 -25.38 9.28
N TYR A 566 -24.87 -25.62 9.05
CA TYR A 566 -23.86 -24.57 8.92
C TYR A 566 -23.52 -24.24 7.46
N ASP A 567 -24.27 -24.75 6.48
CA ASP A 567 -23.99 -24.56 5.06
C ASP A 567 -24.13 -23.08 4.64
N VAL A 568 -25.27 -22.46 4.93
CA VAL A 568 -25.57 -21.06 4.59
C VAL A 568 -24.52 -20.08 5.16
N PRO A 569 -24.21 -20.07 6.48
CA PRO A 569 -23.22 -19.13 7.01
C PRO A 569 -21.82 -19.37 6.41
N ALA A 570 -21.41 -20.63 6.23
CA ALA A 570 -20.11 -20.95 5.62
C ALA A 570 -20.03 -20.55 4.13
N ILE A 571 -21.11 -20.75 3.36
CA ILE A 571 -21.19 -20.31 1.96
C ILE A 571 -21.05 -18.79 1.87
N HIS A 572 -21.73 -18.03 2.74
CA HIS A 572 -21.58 -16.57 2.79
C HIS A 572 -20.16 -16.14 3.18
N ALA A 573 -19.57 -16.78 4.19
CA ALA A 573 -18.19 -16.54 4.61
C ALA A 573 -17.20 -16.78 3.47
N MET A 574 -17.33 -17.91 2.76
CA MET A 574 -16.50 -18.23 1.59
C MET A 574 -16.70 -17.23 0.46
N ALA A 575 -17.93 -16.82 0.15
CA ALA A 575 -18.19 -15.82 -0.88
C ALA A 575 -17.51 -14.48 -0.58
N VAL A 576 -17.58 -14.01 0.67
CA VAL A 576 -16.88 -12.80 1.13
C VAL A 576 -15.37 -12.98 1.06
N ALA A 577 -14.84 -14.14 1.46
CA ALA A 577 -13.42 -14.43 1.38
C ALA A 577 -12.90 -14.45 -0.06
N TYR A 578 -13.66 -15.01 -1.00
CA TYR A 578 -13.36 -14.94 -2.44
C TYR A 578 -13.28 -13.47 -2.91
N MET A 579 -14.29 -12.66 -2.59
CA MET A 579 -14.29 -11.23 -2.93
C MET A 579 -13.09 -10.48 -2.32
N ARG A 580 -12.79 -10.74 -1.05
CA ARG A 580 -11.65 -10.14 -0.34
C ARG A 580 -10.32 -10.55 -0.96
N SER A 581 -10.17 -11.82 -1.32
CA SER A 581 -8.95 -12.35 -1.95
C SER A 581 -8.67 -11.76 -3.34
N GLU A 582 -9.71 -11.28 -4.02
CA GLU A 582 -9.63 -10.68 -5.36
C GLU A 582 -9.99 -9.18 -5.35
N SER A 583 -9.93 -8.55 -4.18
CA SER A 583 -10.09 -7.11 -4.01
C SER A 583 -8.78 -6.39 -4.28
N THR A 584 -8.82 -5.37 -5.12
CA THR A 584 -7.68 -4.49 -5.43
C THR A 584 -8.13 -3.04 -5.30
N GLU A 585 -7.25 -2.19 -4.77
CA GLU A 585 -7.52 -0.77 -4.64
C GLU A 585 -7.14 0.00 -5.89
N ARG A 586 -7.86 1.10 -6.09
CA ARG A 586 -7.44 2.22 -6.90
C ARG A 586 -7.38 3.45 -6.00
N VAL A 587 -6.31 4.22 -6.14
CA VAL A 587 -6.09 5.42 -5.33
C VAL A 587 -5.82 6.59 -6.26
N ASP A 588 -6.67 7.60 -6.20
CA ASP A 588 -6.41 8.89 -6.82
C ASP A 588 -5.82 9.82 -5.74
N VAL A 589 -4.59 10.29 -5.95
CA VAL A 589 -3.83 11.11 -4.99
C VAL A 589 -3.86 12.57 -5.44
N SER A 590 -4.14 13.49 -4.51
CA SER A 590 -4.10 14.93 -4.77
C SER A 590 -2.67 15.41 -5.07
N GLU A 591 -2.54 16.52 -5.82
CA GLU A 591 -1.23 17.08 -6.17
C GLU A 591 -0.37 17.42 -4.93
N ASP A 592 -1.00 17.83 -3.83
CA ASP A 592 -0.32 18.14 -2.57
C ASP A 592 0.04 16.92 -1.71
N GLY A 593 -0.42 15.72 -2.09
CA GLY A 593 -0.24 14.47 -1.35
C GLY A 593 -1.04 14.35 -0.05
N ARG A 594 -1.91 15.33 0.25
CA ARG A 594 -2.68 15.38 1.51
C ARG A 594 -4.03 14.66 1.44
N GLN A 595 -4.47 14.28 0.25
CA GLN A 595 -5.73 13.57 0.06
C GLN A 595 -5.53 12.37 -0.87
N HIS A 596 -5.96 11.21 -0.40
CA HIS A 596 -6.05 9.98 -1.20
C HIS A 596 -7.53 9.59 -1.29
N ILE A 597 -8.04 9.35 -2.49
CA ILE A 597 -9.41 8.87 -2.71
C ILE A 597 -9.33 7.40 -3.13
N TYR A 598 -9.80 6.52 -2.25
CA TYR A 598 -9.78 5.08 -2.46
C TYR A 598 -11.10 4.59 -3.09
N SER A 599 -10.96 3.73 -4.08
CA SER A 599 -12.03 2.88 -4.61
C SER A 599 -11.53 1.44 -4.74
N LEU A 600 -12.45 0.49 -4.90
CA LEU A 600 -12.11 -0.94 -5.01
C LEU A 600 -12.60 -1.54 -6.31
N LYS A 601 -11.83 -2.50 -6.80
CA LYS A 601 -12.24 -3.48 -7.79
C LYS A 601 -12.27 -4.86 -7.16
N VAL A 602 -13.32 -5.61 -7.41
CA VAL A 602 -13.47 -7.01 -7.00
C VAL A 602 -13.59 -7.84 -8.27
N PHE A 603 -12.71 -8.83 -8.46
CA PHE A 603 -12.60 -9.57 -9.73
C PHE A 603 -12.41 -8.65 -10.96
N GLY A 604 -11.76 -7.49 -10.77
CA GLY A 604 -11.55 -6.49 -11.83
C GLY A 604 -12.75 -5.56 -12.10
N VAL A 605 -13.89 -5.79 -11.45
CA VAL A 605 -15.13 -5.00 -11.58
C VAL A 605 -15.16 -3.90 -10.52
N ASP A 606 -15.41 -2.65 -10.95
CA ASP A 606 -15.51 -1.51 -10.03
C ASP A 606 -16.68 -1.69 -9.05
N VAL A 607 -16.38 -1.63 -7.75
CA VAL A 607 -17.40 -1.65 -6.70
C VAL A 607 -17.97 -0.24 -6.55
N PRO A 608 -19.30 -0.05 -6.73
CA PRO A 608 -19.92 1.25 -6.56
C PRO A 608 -19.67 1.82 -5.16
N ALA A 609 -19.28 3.09 -5.07
CA ALA A 609 -19.01 3.75 -3.79
C ALA A 609 -20.20 3.67 -2.79
N ILE A 610 -21.44 3.60 -3.29
CA ILE A 610 -22.64 3.44 -2.47
C ILE A 610 -22.72 2.08 -1.75
N ALA A 611 -22.04 1.06 -2.27
CA ALA A 611 -21.96 -0.27 -1.65
C ALA A 611 -20.85 -0.35 -0.59
N LEU A 612 -19.94 0.63 -0.57
CA LEU A 612 -18.79 0.65 0.33
C LEU A 612 -18.96 1.67 1.45
N LYS A 613 -18.39 1.33 2.60
CA LYS A 613 -18.12 2.26 3.69
C LYS A 613 -16.69 2.12 4.15
N TRP A 614 -15.97 3.20 4.02
CA TRP A 614 -14.61 3.29 4.50
C TRP A 614 -14.57 3.73 5.96
N VAL A 615 -13.70 3.09 6.74
CA VAL A 615 -13.51 3.38 8.16
C VAL A 615 -12.03 3.35 8.51
N LYS A 616 -11.64 4.21 9.46
CA LYS A 616 -10.34 4.14 10.13
C LYS A 616 -10.42 3.15 11.28
N VAL A 617 -9.50 2.19 11.32
CA VAL A 617 -9.43 1.16 12.38
C VAL A 617 -8.44 1.55 13.45
N SER A 618 -7.27 2.04 13.06
CA SER A 618 -6.18 2.43 13.95
C SER A 618 -5.23 3.41 13.26
N GLY A 619 -4.24 3.94 13.98
CA GLY A 619 -3.22 4.87 13.48
C GLY A 619 -3.39 6.30 13.95
N SER A 620 -2.65 7.23 13.34
CA SER A 620 -2.50 8.62 13.81
C SER A 620 -3.82 9.40 13.78
N ASP A 621 -4.13 10.17 14.83
CA ASP A 621 -5.26 11.10 14.89
C ASP A 621 -5.22 12.19 13.81
N ASP A 622 -4.06 12.41 13.19
CA ASP A 622 -3.86 13.34 12.06
C ASP A 622 -4.43 12.83 10.73
N ILE A 623 -4.89 11.57 10.68
CA ILE A 623 -5.57 11.00 9.51
C ILE A 623 -7.08 10.92 9.79
N GLU A 624 -7.86 11.56 8.91
CA GLU A 624 -9.31 11.42 8.84
C GLU A 624 -9.69 10.54 7.64
N VAL A 625 -10.67 9.65 7.85
CA VAL A 625 -11.20 8.75 6.80
C VAL A 625 -12.71 8.98 6.70
N LEU A 626 -13.15 9.49 5.55
CA LEU A 626 -14.55 9.67 5.25
C LEU A 626 -15.17 8.39 4.68
N PRO A 627 -16.48 8.13 4.90
CA PRO A 627 -17.16 6.92 4.44
C PRO A 627 -17.08 6.65 2.94
N ASN A 628 -16.85 7.68 2.12
CA ASN A 628 -16.74 7.59 0.66
C ASN A 628 -15.34 7.17 0.16
N GLY A 629 -14.40 6.86 1.06
CA GLY A 629 -13.03 6.45 0.70
C GLY A 629 -12.04 7.59 0.61
N THR A 630 -12.45 8.81 0.94
CA THR A 630 -11.53 9.94 1.04
C THR A 630 -10.75 9.85 2.34
N VAL A 631 -9.42 9.78 2.24
CA VAL A 631 -8.49 9.82 3.37
C VAL A 631 -7.71 11.12 3.29
N THR A 632 -7.66 11.87 4.38
CA THR A 632 -7.04 13.21 4.44
C THR A 632 -6.04 13.31 5.57
N LEU A 633 -4.93 14.00 5.30
CA LEU A 633 -3.89 14.34 6.24
C LEU A 633 -4.13 15.74 6.83
N ALA A 634 -4.12 15.84 8.15
CA ALA A 634 -4.31 17.10 8.86
C ALA A 634 -3.32 18.17 8.37
N PRO A 635 -3.75 19.45 8.25
CA PRO A 635 -2.88 20.53 7.77
C PRO A 635 -1.56 20.61 8.54
N ARG A 636 -0.46 20.88 7.83
CA ARG A 636 0.91 21.05 8.40
C ARG A 636 1.51 19.81 9.06
N VAL A 637 0.84 18.65 8.97
CA VAL A 637 1.45 17.35 9.28
C VAL A 637 2.18 16.88 8.02
N PRO A 638 3.50 16.60 8.08
CA PRO A 638 4.28 16.24 6.90
C PRO A 638 3.96 14.82 6.42
N SER A 639 3.68 13.90 7.34
CA SER A 639 3.27 12.54 7.03
C SER A 639 2.58 11.91 8.23
N ALA A 640 1.60 11.05 7.97
CA ALA A 640 0.97 10.20 8.98
C ALA A 640 0.41 8.92 8.35
N SER A 641 0.27 7.89 9.17
CA SER A 641 -0.21 6.57 8.76
C SER A 641 -1.45 6.13 9.53
N ALA A 642 -2.34 5.40 8.87
CA ALA A 642 -3.51 4.78 9.47
C ALA A 642 -3.89 3.46 8.79
N VAL A 643 -4.50 2.56 9.54
CA VAL A 643 -5.12 1.36 8.96
C VAL A 643 -6.55 1.70 8.56
N ILE A 644 -6.86 1.54 7.28
CA ILE A 644 -8.20 1.76 6.72
C ILE A 644 -8.83 0.43 6.32
N GLN A 645 -10.15 0.35 6.48
CA GLN A 645 -10.96 -0.79 6.03
C GLN A 645 -12.05 -0.30 5.08
N ALA A 646 -12.35 -1.10 4.06
CA ALA A 646 -13.57 -0.98 3.29
C ALA A 646 -14.55 -2.07 3.68
N GLN A 647 -15.74 -1.66 4.13
CA GLN A 647 -16.83 -2.54 4.51
C GLN A 647 -17.90 -2.53 3.41
N LEU A 648 -18.25 -3.72 2.93
CA LEU A 648 -19.28 -3.94 1.94
C LEU A 648 -20.64 -4.09 2.62
N PHE A 649 -21.60 -3.26 2.23
CA PHE A 649 -22.97 -3.40 2.70
C PHE A 649 -23.75 -4.40 1.86
N ASN A 650 -24.46 -5.30 2.53
CA ASN A 650 -25.43 -6.16 1.87
C ASN A 650 -26.72 -5.35 1.60
N PRO A 651 -27.12 -5.15 0.32
CA PRO A 651 -28.36 -4.45 -0.02
C PRO A 651 -29.63 -5.17 0.49
N TYR A 652 -29.54 -6.46 0.85
CA TYR A 652 -30.63 -7.27 1.39
C TYR A 652 -30.66 -7.34 2.92
N GLY A 653 -29.77 -6.60 3.60
CA GLY A 653 -29.67 -6.55 5.07
C GLY A 653 -28.58 -7.46 5.65
N GLY A 654 -28.19 -7.22 6.90
CA GLY A 654 -27.07 -7.89 7.58
C GLY A 654 -25.95 -6.93 8.00
N ASN A 655 -24.96 -7.45 8.73
CA ASN A 655 -23.78 -6.67 9.11
C ASN A 655 -22.89 -6.42 7.88
N ALA A 656 -22.29 -5.23 7.82
CA ALA A 656 -21.31 -4.92 6.78
C ALA A 656 -20.09 -5.85 6.92
N LYS A 657 -19.57 -6.33 5.80
CA LYS A 657 -18.44 -7.28 5.76
C LYS A 657 -17.19 -6.59 5.26
N VAL A 658 -16.08 -6.71 6.00
CA VAL A 658 -14.79 -6.15 5.56
C VAL A 658 -14.31 -6.88 4.30
N ILE A 659 -14.04 -6.18 3.20
CA ILE A 659 -13.50 -6.81 1.98
C ILE A 659 -12.11 -6.28 1.59
N PHE A 660 -11.62 -5.27 2.31
CA PHE A 660 -10.30 -4.70 2.11
C PHE A 660 -9.81 -4.08 3.41
N GLU A 661 -8.54 -4.29 3.73
CA GLU A 661 -7.83 -3.66 4.85
C GLU A 661 -6.41 -3.36 4.41
N LYS A 662 -5.93 -2.15 4.70
CA LYS A 662 -4.55 -1.75 4.38
C LYS A 662 -4.06 -0.64 5.31
N GLU A 663 -2.80 -0.70 5.70
CA GLU A 663 -2.09 0.45 6.26
C GLU A 663 -1.73 1.43 5.14
N VAL A 664 -2.15 2.68 5.29
CA VAL A 664 -1.91 3.75 4.33
C VAL A 664 -1.11 4.85 4.99
N THR A 665 -0.18 5.43 4.22
CA THR A 665 0.62 6.57 4.65
C THR A 665 0.38 7.71 3.68
N LEU A 666 -0.05 8.86 4.20
CA LEU A 666 -0.13 10.10 3.45
C LEU A 666 1.12 10.92 3.74
N THR A 667 1.66 11.57 2.71
CA THR A 667 2.85 12.42 2.84
C THR A 667 2.58 13.71 2.07
N ALA A 668 2.60 14.83 2.77
CA ALA A 668 2.49 16.14 2.16
C ALA A 668 3.74 16.42 1.30
N SER A 669 3.55 17.02 0.14
CA SER A 669 4.65 17.46 -0.72
C SER A 669 5.51 18.52 -0.02
N THR A 670 6.83 18.51 -0.25
CA THR A 670 7.83 19.33 0.48
C THR A 670 7.82 20.83 0.17
N GLU A 671 6.92 21.32 -0.68
CA GLU A 671 6.81 22.74 -1.07
C GLU A 671 5.89 23.54 -0.14
N GLU A 672 5.89 23.25 1.17
CA GLU A 672 4.97 23.88 2.13
C GLU A 672 5.46 25.26 2.62
N GLY A 673 5.16 26.26 1.81
CA GLY A 673 4.80 27.61 2.25
C GLY A 673 3.61 28.08 1.42
N ASN A 674 2.72 28.90 1.97
CA ASN A 674 1.71 29.54 1.12
C ASN A 674 2.45 30.43 0.11
N ILE A 675 2.34 30.14 -1.19
CA ILE A 675 3.04 30.92 -2.22
C ILE A 675 2.22 32.17 -2.54
N PHE A 676 2.85 33.34 -2.45
CA PHE A 676 2.18 34.59 -2.77
C PHE A 676 1.87 34.66 -4.28
N PRO A 677 0.62 34.97 -4.70
CA PRO A 677 0.21 35.00 -6.11
C PRO A 677 0.76 36.24 -6.84
N VAL A 678 2.06 36.19 -7.20
CA VAL A 678 2.79 37.32 -7.78
C VAL A 678 2.12 37.85 -9.05
N GLU A 679 1.75 36.98 -9.99
CA GLU A 679 1.19 37.40 -11.28
C GLU A 679 -0.12 38.18 -11.09
N GLN A 680 -1.04 37.64 -10.30
CA GLN A 680 -2.33 38.27 -10.09
C GLN A 680 -2.21 39.55 -9.26
N PHE A 681 -1.27 39.60 -8.31
CA PHE A 681 -0.96 40.84 -7.61
C PHE A 681 -0.44 41.92 -8.57
N LEU A 682 0.48 41.57 -9.48
CA LEU A 682 1.01 42.49 -10.49
C LEU A 682 -0.08 42.99 -11.44
N GLU A 683 -1.02 42.14 -11.86
CA GLU A 683 -2.18 42.56 -12.67
C GLU A 683 -3.05 43.61 -11.94
N ARG A 684 -3.29 43.43 -10.64
CA ARG A 684 -4.02 44.42 -9.83
C ARG A 684 -3.24 45.73 -9.72
N MET A 685 -1.92 45.65 -9.51
CA MET A 685 -1.06 46.83 -9.45
C MET A 685 -1.01 47.60 -10.77
N GLU A 686 -1.00 46.90 -11.91
CA GLU A 686 -1.05 47.52 -13.23
C GLU A 686 -2.39 48.23 -13.49
N LYS A 687 -3.52 47.64 -13.10
CA LYS A 687 -4.83 48.31 -13.15
C LYS A 687 -4.85 49.57 -12.30
N LEU A 688 -4.30 49.50 -11.10
CA LEU A 688 -4.19 50.64 -10.20
C LEU A 688 -3.27 51.73 -10.78
N HIS A 689 -2.16 51.32 -11.40
CA HIS A 689 -1.22 52.20 -12.09
C HIS A 689 -1.90 52.99 -13.21
N ALA A 690 -2.61 52.30 -14.10
CA ALA A 690 -3.35 52.91 -15.20
C ALA A 690 -4.41 53.90 -14.69
N ALA A 691 -5.16 53.54 -13.66
CA ALA A 691 -6.16 54.41 -13.05
C ALA A 691 -5.51 55.65 -12.37
N LEU A 692 -4.37 55.47 -11.71
CA LEU A 692 -3.64 56.58 -11.09
C LEU A 692 -3.10 57.57 -12.13
N GLN A 693 -2.60 57.07 -13.26
CA GLN A 693 -2.18 57.91 -14.39
C GLN A 693 -3.36 58.71 -14.97
N ALA A 694 -4.52 58.07 -15.14
CA ALA A 694 -5.73 58.71 -15.65
C ALA A 694 -6.26 59.82 -14.74
N ASN A 695 -6.02 59.71 -13.42
CA ASN A 695 -6.43 60.72 -12.43
C ASN A 695 -5.55 61.98 -12.42
N GLY A 696 -4.37 61.94 -13.03
CA GLY A 696 -3.54 63.10 -13.34
C GLY A 696 -2.19 63.17 -12.61
N SER A 697 -1.31 64.04 -13.10
CA SER A 697 0.10 64.11 -12.68
C SER A 697 0.35 64.65 -11.26
N SER A 698 -0.65 65.24 -10.60
CA SER A 698 -0.56 65.57 -9.17
C SER A 698 -0.63 64.31 -8.31
N ASP A 699 -1.52 63.39 -8.66
CA ASP A 699 -1.84 62.20 -7.87
C ASP A 699 -0.66 61.22 -7.94
N VAL A 700 -0.13 61.03 -9.14
CA VAL A 700 1.13 60.32 -9.38
C VAL A 700 2.28 60.90 -8.54
N ARG A 701 2.41 62.23 -8.46
CA ARG A 701 3.47 62.88 -7.67
C ARG A 701 3.30 62.68 -6.17
N ASP A 702 2.08 62.73 -5.66
CA ASP A 702 1.83 62.56 -4.23
C ASP A 702 2.15 61.12 -3.79
N VAL A 703 1.77 60.12 -4.59
CA VAL A 703 2.13 58.70 -4.33
C VAL A 703 3.64 58.48 -4.39
N ARG A 704 4.33 59.02 -5.42
CA ARG A 704 5.80 58.93 -5.52
C ARG A 704 6.50 59.57 -4.32
N ARG A 705 6.03 60.74 -3.86
CA ARG A 705 6.61 61.43 -2.69
C ARG A 705 6.45 60.63 -1.40
N LEU A 706 5.32 59.96 -1.20
CA LEU A 706 5.15 59.07 -0.05
C LEU A 706 6.13 57.89 -0.13
N ARG A 707 6.22 57.23 -1.28
CA ARG A 707 7.16 56.14 -1.52
C ARG A 707 8.61 56.58 -1.24
N ASP A 708 9.03 57.70 -1.80
CA ASP A 708 10.38 58.24 -1.61
C ASP A 708 10.62 58.64 -0.13
N GLU A 709 9.59 59.11 0.57
CA GLU A 709 9.67 59.41 2.00
C GLU A 709 9.83 58.15 2.85
N ILE A 710 9.12 57.05 2.52
CA ILE A 710 9.29 55.75 3.18
C ILE A 710 10.70 55.19 2.92
N ASN A 711 11.18 55.24 1.67
CA ASN A 711 12.54 54.84 1.30
C ASN A 711 13.64 55.66 1.98
N SER A 712 13.33 56.87 2.45
CA SER A 712 14.29 57.71 3.19
C SER A 712 14.41 57.36 4.67
N LEU A 713 13.53 56.50 5.20
CA LEU A 713 13.61 56.03 6.58
C LEU A 713 14.79 55.08 6.77
N SER A 714 15.39 55.10 7.96
CA SER A 714 16.52 54.23 8.27
C SER A 714 16.35 53.56 9.62
N ALA A 715 16.73 52.29 9.75
CA ALA A 715 16.62 51.58 11.02
C ALA A 715 17.36 52.30 12.17
N THR A 716 18.50 52.95 11.88
CA THR A 716 19.28 53.71 12.86
C THR A 716 18.50 54.87 13.51
N LYS A 717 17.61 55.53 12.77
CA LYS A 717 16.87 56.71 13.25
C LYS A 717 15.41 56.42 13.57
N ASP A 718 14.80 55.49 12.82
CA ASP A 718 13.36 55.35 12.74
C ASP A 718 12.85 53.97 13.24
N ALA A 719 13.72 53.03 13.65
CA ALA A 719 13.29 51.72 14.17
C ALA A 719 12.41 51.78 15.44
N ALA A 720 12.32 52.95 16.09
CA ALA A 720 11.37 53.18 17.17
C ALA A 720 9.89 53.09 16.72
N LEU A 721 9.62 53.27 15.41
CA LEU A 721 8.26 53.22 14.85
C LEU A 721 7.59 51.84 15.04
N ILE A 722 8.38 50.76 15.06
CA ILE A 722 7.90 49.38 15.22
C ILE A 722 7.93 48.87 16.66
N ASN A 723 8.26 49.71 17.64
CA ASN A 723 8.44 49.30 19.04
C ASN A 723 7.23 48.58 19.66
N GLN A 724 6.01 48.88 19.19
CA GLN A 724 4.78 48.28 19.72
C GLN A 724 4.67 46.79 19.40
N ILE A 725 5.14 46.36 18.21
CA ILE A 725 5.20 44.94 17.84
C ILE A 725 6.54 44.32 18.26
N TRP A 726 7.63 45.09 18.27
CA TRP A 726 8.96 44.59 18.56
C TRP A 726 9.15 44.17 20.01
N LYS A 727 8.59 44.90 20.98
CA LYS A 727 8.79 44.60 22.41
C LYS A 727 8.32 43.18 22.80
N PRO A 728 7.08 42.75 22.48
CA PRO A 728 6.65 41.38 22.73
C PRO A 728 7.53 40.32 22.03
N ILE A 729 7.92 40.57 20.78
CA ILE A 729 8.81 39.67 20.02
C ILE A 729 10.15 39.53 20.75
N ALA A 730 10.80 40.63 21.10
CA ALA A 730 12.12 40.65 21.74
C ALA A 730 12.15 39.96 23.11
N GLU A 731 11.05 39.97 23.85
CA GLU A 731 10.90 39.28 25.14
C GLU A 731 10.88 37.75 24.97
N ARG A 732 10.52 37.24 23.79
CA ARG A 732 10.42 35.81 23.48
C ARG A 732 11.60 35.27 22.67
N LEU A 733 12.43 36.15 22.12
CA LEU A 733 13.66 35.75 21.42
C LEU A 733 14.72 35.21 22.42
N PRO A 734 15.41 34.10 22.09
CA PRO A 734 16.55 33.59 22.87
C PRO A 734 17.64 34.65 23.07
N ASP A 735 18.40 34.54 24.16
CA ASP A 735 19.50 35.46 24.46
C ASP A 735 20.70 35.31 23.50
N SER A 736 20.78 34.19 22.77
CA SER A 736 21.79 33.93 21.74
C SER A 736 21.57 34.72 20.44
N ILE A 737 20.38 35.30 20.23
CA ILE A 737 20.01 36.03 19.03
C ILE A 737 20.40 37.51 19.16
N ASP A 738 21.01 38.10 18.12
CA ASP A 738 21.21 39.54 18.05
C ASP A 738 19.87 40.27 17.82
N LYS A 739 19.25 40.66 18.93
CA LYS A 739 17.97 41.38 18.97
C LYS A 739 18.03 42.71 18.20
N ASN A 740 19.18 43.37 18.09
CA ASN A 740 19.27 44.63 17.34
C ASN A 740 19.24 44.39 15.83
N GLU A 741 19.90 43.33 15.36
CA GLU A 741 19.90 42.92 13.96
C GLU A 741 18.51 42.48 13.49
N VAL A 742 17.85 41.60 14.23
CA VAL A 742 16.47 41.15 13.92
C VAL A 742 15.51 42.34 13.86
N LYS A 743 15.63 43.30 14.80
CA LYS A 743 14.81 44.51 14.80
C LYS A 743 15.05 45.38 13.56
N LYS A 744 16.32 45.55 13.18
CA LYS A 744 16.72 46.30 11.99
C LYS A 744 16.11 45.66 10.75
N ASN A 745 16.28 44.35 10.58
CA ASN A 745 15.84 43.63 9.38
C ASN A 745 14.31 43.57 9.29
N LEU A 746 13.60 43.41 10.41
CA LEU A 746 12.13 43.49 10.45
C LEU A 746 11.63 44.90 10.06
N PHE A 747 12.32 45.95 10.52
CA PHE A 747 12.02 47.32 10.11
C PHE A 747 12.23 47.51 8.60
N GLU A 748 13.36 47.02 8.08
CA GLU A 748 13.71 47.11 6.66
C GLU A 748 12.75 46.33 5.77
N LEU A 749 12.28 45.14 6.19
CA LEU A 749 11.22 44.38 5.52
C LEU A 749 9.93 45.20 5.41
N ILE A 750 9.45 45.76 6.53
CA ILE A 750 8.22 46.58 6.56
C ILE A 750 8.35 47.80 5.63
N THR A 751 9.50 48.49 5.63
CA THR A 751 9.71 49.64 4.75
C THR A 751 9.90 49.24 3.29
N SER A 752 10.48 48.07 3.00
CA SER A 752 10.66 47.58 1.62
C SER A 752 9.31 47.23 0.99
N VAL A 753 8.44 46.52 1.71
CA VAL A 753 7.07 46.25 1.25
C VAL A 753 6.24 47.53 1.18
N GLY A 754 6.37 48.43 2.16
CA GLY A 754 5.65 49.70 2.21
C GLY A 754 6.07 50.72 1.13
N SER A 755 7.20 50.51 0.46
CA SER A 755 7.76 51.39 -0.57
C SER A 755 7.73 50.79 -1.97
N LEU A 756 6.99 49.68 -2.16
CA LEU A 756 6.79 49.09 -3.46
C LEU A 756 6.26 50.14 -4.46
N PRO A 757 6.88 50.27 -5.65
CA PRO A 757 6.34 51.12 -6.70
C PRO A 757 4.97 50.62 -7.14
N TYR A 758 4.16 51.52 -7.71
CA TYR A 758 2.88 51.14 -8.30
C TYR A 758 3.05 50.70 -9.77
N ASP A 759 4.17 51.06 -10.42
CA ASP A 759 4.76 50.42 -11.60
C ASP A 759 5.71 49.28 -11.18
N LEU A 760 5.15 48.25 -10.55
CA LEU A 760 5.93 47.16 -9.97
C LEU A 760 6.31 46.11 -11.01
N GLU A 761 7.58 45.72 -11.03
CA GLU A 761 8.05 44.55 -11.78
C GLU A 761 8.18 43.33 -10.88
N GLY A 762 7.96 42.12 -11.42
CA GLY A 762 8.10 40.87 -10.65
C GLY A 762 9.50 40.68 -10.04
N SER A 763 10.54 41.19 -10.70
CA SER A 763 11.93 41.17 -10.21
C SER A 763 12.11 41.92 -8.88
N GLN A 764 11.33 42.99 -8.65
CA GLN A 764 11.41 43.79 -7.43
C GLN A 764 10.73 43.11 -6.25
N LEU A 765 9.63 42.39 -6.49
CA LEU A 765 9.03 41.51 -5.48
C LEU A 765 9.95 40.35 -5.13
N GLU A 766 10.55 39.74 -6.14
CA GLU A 766 11.46 38.62 -5.94
C GLU A 766 12.69 39.02 -5.11
N ALA A 767 13.22 40.23 -5.33
CA ALA A 767 14.32 40.77 -4.53
C ALA A 767 13.96 40.93 -3.04
N ILE A 768 12.68 41.11 -2.69
CA ILE A 768 12.21 41.14 -1.30
C ILE A 768 12.02 39.71 -0.79
N ARG A 769 11.37 38.83 -1.57
CA ARG A 769 11.09 37.43 -1.22
C ARG A 769 12.36 36.63 -0.94
N THR A 770 13.42 36.91 -1.69
CA THR A 770 14.70 36.20 -1.63
C THR A 770 15.77 36.93 -0.81
N ASN A 771 15.44 38.07 -0.18
CA ASN A 771 16.39 38.79 0.63
C ASN A 771 16.83 37.92 1.83
N PRO A 772 18.12 37.56 1.94
CA PRO A 772 18.58 36.60 2.94
C PRO A 772 18.37 37.11 4.37
N ASP A 773 18.49 38.41 4.59
CA ASP A 773 18.30 39.03 5.91
C ASP A 773 16.84 38.96 6.34
N PHE A 774 15.90 39.11 5.40
CA PHE A 774 14.47 39.02 5.67
C PHE A 774 14.05 37.57 5.91
N VAL A 775 14.52 36.63 5.08
CA VAL A 775 14.27 35.19 5.24
C VAL A 775 14.80 34.70 6.60
N ALA A 776 16.04 35.06 6.96
CA ALA A 776 16.61 34.72 8.26
C ALA A 776 15.81 35.33 9.42
N THR A 777 15.36 36.57 9.28
CA THR A 777 14.54 37.24 10.30
C THR A 777 13.19 36.54 10.50
N MET A 778 12.52 36.12 9.41
CA MET A 778 11.27 35.37 9.50
C MET A 778 11.47 33.99 10.14
N GLY A 779 12.56 33.30 9.82
CA GLY A 779 12.92 32.02 10.46
C GLY A 779 13.15 32.15 11.97
N ILE A 780 13.88 33.18 12.40
CA ILE A 780 14.10 33.46 13.83
C ILE A 780 12.76 33.75 14.55
N ILE A 781 11.86 34.51 13.91
CA ILE A 781 10.53 34.80 14.45
C ILE A 781 9.69 33.53 14.52
N ALA A 782 9.75 32.66 13.50
CA ALA A 782 9.03 31.39 13.45
C ALA A 782 9.43 30.46 14.60
N GLU A 783 10.75 30.27 14.77
CA GLU A 783 11.33 29.44 15.82
C GLU A 783 10.92 29.94 17.21
N ALA A 784 11.05 31.24 17.47
CA ALA A 784 10.67 31.83 18.76
C ALA A 784 9.15 31.77 19.02
N ALA A 785 8.33 31.71 17.97
CA ALA A 785 6.89 31.57 18.06
C ALA A 785 6.41 30.12 18.15
N GLY A 786 7.30 29.13 17.95
CA GLY A 786 6.96 27.71 17.91
C GLY A 786 6.10 27.33 16.70
N VAL A 787 6.24 28.03 15.57
CA VAL A 787 5.56 27.68 14.31
C VAL A 787 6.55 27.06 13.33
N SER A 788 6.08 26.12 12.52
CA SER A 788 6.91 25.22 11.70
C SER A 788 7.83 25.96 10.71
N ASN A 789 7.32 27.02 10.08
CA ASN A 789 8.05 27.87 9.15
C ASN A 789 7.32 29.22 8.97
N LEU A 790 8.06 30.28 8.68
CA LEU A 790 7.49 31.54 8.18
C LEU A 790 8.30 32.02 6.99
N SER A 791 7.61 32.31 5.90
CA SER A 791 8.19 32.86 4.68
C SER A 791 7.87 34.35 4.51
N ILE A 792 8.53 34.99 3.55
CA ILE A 792 8.14 36.33 3.09
C ILE A 792 6.77 36.31 2.41
N ASP A 793 6.39 35.18 1.82
CA ASP A 793 5.07 35.03 1.20
C ASP A 793 3.96 35.07 2.25
N ASP A 794 4.15 34.48 3.43
CA ASP A 794 3.18 34.60 4.53
C ASP A 794 2.99 36.05 4.98
N PHE A 795 4.05 36.87 4.92
CA PHE A 795 3.97 38.31 5.19
C PHE A 795 3.18 39.04 4.10
N LEU A 796 3.40 38.70 2.82
CA LEU A 796 2.70 39.31 1.69
C LEU A 796 1.22 38.87 1.63
N ILE A 797 0.92 37.60 1.89
CA ILE A 797 -0.44 37.05 1.94
C ILE A 797 -1.23 37.68 3.07
N LEU A 798 -0.62 37.89 4.24
CA LEU A 798 -1.28 38.62 5.33
C LEU A 798 -1.74 40.01 4.86
N LEU A 799 -0.95 40.71 4.06
CA LEU A 799 -1.28 42.06 3.59
C LEU A 799 -2.25 42.08 2.39
N TYR A 800 -2.02 41.23 1.39
CA TYR A 800 -2.64 41.33 0.06
C TYR A 800 -3.47 40.10 -0.36
N GLY A 801 -3.41 39.03 0.42
CA GLY A 801 -4.11 37.76 0.20
C GLY A 801 -3.43 36.80 -0.77
N ASP A 802 -3.95 35.58 -0.84
CA ASP A 802 -3.52 34.48 -1.71
C ASP A 802 -4.39 34.32 -2.97
N ASN A 803 -5.35 35.23 -3.17
CA ASN A 803 -6.38 35.16 -4.24
C ASN A 803 -7.34 33.96 -4.16
N GLY A 804 -7.28 33.17 -3.09
CA GLY A 804 -8.15 32.05 -2.77
C GLY A 804 -8.87 32.29 -1.44
N GLU A 805 -8.63 31.41 -0.48
CA GLU A 805 -9.32 31.40 0.82
C GLU A 805 -8.86 32.55 1.74
N HIS A 806 -7.61 33.01 1.61
CA HIS A 806 -7.02 34.02 2.48
C HIS A 806 -7.01 35.38 1.80
N SER A 807 -8.04 36.18 2.07
CA SER A 807 -8.21 37.49 1.41
C SER A 807 -7.18 38.57 1.83
N GLY A 808 -6.42 38.37 2.92
CA GLY A 808 -5.50 39.36 3.48
C GLY A 808 -6.17 40.64 3.96
N VAL A 809 -5.38 41.62 4.41
CA VAL A 809 -5.89 42.92 4.86
C VAL A 809 -6.56 43.69 3.71
N GLU A 810 -5.97 43.67 2.52
CA GLU A 810 -6.53 44.30 1.31
C GLU A 810 -7.91 43.70 0.97
N GLY A 811 -8.02 42.37 0.90
CA GLY A 811 -9.28 41.71 0.58
C GLY A 811 -10.33 41.88 1.67
N ALA A 812 -9.94 41.88 2.95
CA ALA A 812 -10.87 42.20 4.04
C ALA A 812 -11.43 43.63 3.94
N ILE A 813 -10.64 44.61 3.50
CA ILE A 813 -11.13 45.96 3.18
C ILE A 813 -12.15 45.90 2.04
N ARG A 814 -11.84 45.18 0.95
CA ARG A 814 -12.75 45.03 -0.20
C ARG A 814 -14.08 44.39 0.20
N ASN A 815 -14.03 43.30 0.97
CA ASN A 815 -15.19 42.58 1.48
C ASN A 815 -16.05 43.48 2.39
N THR A 816 -15.40 44.28 3.25
CA THR A 816 -16.12 45.23 4.10
C THR A 816 -16.88 46.26 3.26
N ILE A 817 -16.28 46.75 2.18
CA ILE A 817 -16.89 47.74 1.28
C ILE A 817 -18.00 47.11 0.43
N SER A 818 -17.80 45.92 -0.14
CA SER A 818 -18.79 45.24 -0.98
C SER A 818 -20.06 44.86 -0.21
N ASN A 819 -19.94 44.67 1.11
CA ASN A 819 -21.06 44.38 2.00
C ASN A 819 -21.84 45.64 2.44
N MET A 820 -21.39 46.84 2.09
CA MET A 820 -22.13 48.08 2.37
C MET A 820 -23.31 48.24 1.42
N ASN A 821 -24.40 48.85 1.90
CA ASN A 821 -25.40 49.41 0.98
C ASN A 821 -24.98 50.80 0.45
N SER A 822 -25.68 51.30 -0.56
CA SER A 822 -25.37 52.58 -1.22
C SER A 822 -25.28 53.77 -0.25
N LYS A 823 -26.11 53.80 0.81
CA LYS A 823 -26.12 54.88 1.80
C LYS A 823 -24.91 54.80 2.73
N GLU A 824 -24.56 53.61 3.17
CA GLU A 824 -23.36 53.34 3.98
C GLU A 824 -22.08 53.68 3.21
N LEU A 825 -22.00 53.26 1.94
CA LEU A 825 -20.87 53.58 1.07
C LEU A 825 -20.69 55.10 0.92
N ALA A 826 -21.78 55.85 0.71
CA ALA A 826 -21.70 57.32 0.69
C ALA A 826 -21.21 57.93 2.00
N ALA A 827 -21.65 57.40 3.15
CA ALA A 827 -21.21 57.88 4.45
C ALA A 827 -19.72 57.58 4.68
N PHE A 828 -19.27 56.38 4.29
CA PHE A 828 -17.88 55.96 4.32
C PHE A 828 -16.99 56.88 3.47
N LEU A 829 -17.35 57.10 2.19
CA LEU A 829 -16.55 57.90 1.26
C LEU A 829 -16.46 59.39 1.66
N LYS A 830 -17.45 59.93 2.37
CA LYS A 830 -17.45 61.33 2.85
C LYS A 830 -16.71 61.53 4.17
N ASN A 831 -16.52 60.46 4.96
CA ASN A 831 -15.92 60.54 6.28
C ASN A 831 -14.39 60.65 6.20
N LYS A 832 -13.80 61.70 6.79
CA LYS A 832 -12.33 61.90 6.83
C LYS A 832 -11.55 60.72 7.41
N ASN A 833 -12.16 59.97 8.34
CA ASN A 833 -11.55 58.82 9.01
C ASN A 833 -12.22 57.50 8.59
N GLY A 834 -13.06 57.52 7.53
CA GLY A 834 -13.78 56.34 7.08
C GLY A 834 -12.83 55.20 6.71
N LEU A 835 -11.83 55.50 5.89
CA LEU A 835 -10.83 54.52 5.44
C LEU A 835 -9.96 53.99 6.59
N ASP A 836 -9.56 54.85 7.53
CA ASP A 836 -8.75 54.43 8.68
C ASP A 836 -9.48 53.37 9.53
N ARG A 837 -10.77 53.60 9.79
CA ARG A 837 -11.59 52.65 10.56
C ARG A 837 -11.73 51.30 9.88
N VAL A 838 -11.91 51.29 8.55
CA VAL A 838 -12.01 50.03 7.78
C VAL A 838 -10.67 49.31 7.73
N LYS A 839 -9.56 50.04 7.55
CA LYS A 839 -8.20 49.46 7.60
C LYS A 839 -7.89 48.85 8.97
N GLU A 840 -8.21 49.55 10.05
CA GLU A 840 -7.99 49.07 11.42
C GLU A 840 -8.81 47.80 11.70
N ALA A 841 -10.09 47.77 11.31
CA ALA A 841 -10.95 46.60 11.47
C ALA A 841 -10.47 45.40 10.63
N ALA A 842 -10.06 45.64 9.39
CA ALA A 842 -9.51 44.59 8.51
C ALA A 842 -8.21 44.00 9.06
N LEU A 843 -7.28 44.86 9.52
CA LEU A 843 -6.04 44.43 10.14
C LEU A 843 -6.30 43.65 11.44
N GLU A 844 -7.26 44.08 12.25
CA GLU A 844 -7.65 43.36 13.47
C GLU A 844 -8.27 41.99 13.18
N ALA A 845 -9.13 41.90 12.16
CA ALA A 845 -9.73 40.63 11.75
C ALA A 845 -8.67 39.63 11.26
N VAL A 846 -7.78 40.05 10.35
CA VAL A 846 -6.71 39.19 9.80
C VAL A 846 -5.72 38.76 10.88
N LEU A 847 -5.31 39.66 11.78
CA LEU A 847 -4.42 39.31 12.89
C LEU A 847 -5.09 38.45 13.97
N SER A 848 -6.42 38.38 13.99
CA SER A 848 -7.16 37.52 14.92
C SER A 848 -7.37 36.11 14.37
N ASP A 849 -7.25 35.93 13.05
CA ASP A 849 -7.35 34.63 12.38
C ASP A 849 -6.01 33.88 12.41
N ARG A 850 -5.87 33.02 13.41
CA ARG A 850 -4.65 32.25 13.66
C ARG A 850 -4.59 30.96 12.85
N ASN A 851 -5.73 30.49 12.35
CA ASN A 851 -5.78 29.27 11.56
C ASN A 851 -5.52 29.61 10.08
N GLY A 852 -5.97 30.78 9.62
CA GLY A 852 -5.78 31.23 8.24
C GLY A 852 -4.42 31.87 7.94
N TYR A 853 -3.73 32.48 8.92
CA TYR A 853 -2.46 33.17 8.63
C TYR A 853 -1.35 32.74 9.59
N ALA A 854 -0.30 32.10 9.05
CA ALA A 854 0.86 31.66 9.81
C ALA A 854 1.55 32.82 10.57
N LEU A 855 1.67 33.98 9.93
CA LEU A 855 2.22 35.17 10.58
C LEU A 855 1.31 35.71 11.71
N SER A 856 -0.01 35.61 11.59
CA SER A 856 -0.94 35.99 12.66
C SER A 856 -0.79 35.09 13.88
N GLU A 857 -0.69 33.77 13.66
CA GLU A 857 -0.39 32.79 14.71
C GLU A 857 0.95 33.10 15.39
N ALA A 858 2.00 33.31 14.61
CA ALA A 858 3.33 33.58 15.15
C ALA A 858 3.36 34.86 16.00
N LEU A 859 2.78 35.95 15.49
CA LEU A 859 2.66 37.21 16.23
C LEU A 859 1.85 37.02 17.52
N PHE A 860 0.77 36.24 17.48
CA PHE A 860 -0.02 35.93 18.67
C PHE A 860 0.79 35.15 19.71
N ASN A 861 1.51 34.09 19.30
CA ASN A 861 2.34 33.27 20.19
C ASN A 861 3.47 34.09 20.83
N LEU A 862 3.99 35.09 20.10
CA LEU A 862 4.97 36.06 20.59
C LEU A 862 4.36 37.18 21.45
N GLY A 863 3.04 37.17 21.69
CA GLY A 863 2.34 38.13 22.53
C GLY A 863 2.02 39.47 21.85
N VAL A 864 2.18 39.56 20.53
CA VAL A 864 1.78 40.73 19.75
C VAL A 864 0.25 40.75 19.61
N LYS A 865 -0.36 41.82 20.09
CA LYS A 865 -1.82 42.01 20.01
C LYS A 865 -2.19 42.80 18.74
N PRO A 866 -3.40 42.62 18.16
CA PRO A 866 -3.84 43.42 17.01
C PRO A 866 -3.70 44.93 17.20
N LYS A 867 -3.98 45.42 18.42
CA LYS A 867 -3.80 46.84 18.80
C LYS A 867 -2.35 47.35 18.65
N ALA A 868 -1.35 46.48 18.81
CA ALA A 868 0.04 46.85 18.61
C ALA A 868 0.35 47.11 17.13
N ALA A 869 -0.23 46.29 16.23
CA ALA A 869 -0.11 46.47 14.78
C ALA A 869 -0.85 47.72 14.30
N THR A 870 -2.06 48.00 14.79
CA THR A 870 -2.75 49.26 14.46
C THR A 870 -1.99 50.48 14.99
N SER A 871 -1.36 50.39 16.16
CA SER A 871 -0.50 51.45 16.69
C SER A 871 0.75 51.67 15.83
N LEU A 872 1.35 50.60 15.29
CA LEU A 872 2.43 50.71 14.32
C LEU A 872 2.00 51.51 13.09
N VAL A 873 0.84 51.19 12.50
CA VAL A 873 0.31 51.93 11.33
C VAL A 873 0.14 53.41 11.65
N GLN A 874 -0.39 53.75 12.83
CA GLN A 874 -0.54 55.14 13.27
C GLN A 874 0.81 55.86 13.48
N ASN A 875 1.83 55.17 13.97
CA ASN A 875 3.17 55.74 14.10
C ASN A 875 3.76 56.12 12.72
N PHE A 876 3.63 55.26 11.72
CA PHE A 876 4.07 55.58 10.36
C PHE A 876 3.26 56.75 9.77
N LYS A 877 1.93 56.71 9.91
CA LYS A 877 1.05 57.77 9.43
C LYS A 877 1.39 59.14 10.01
N THR A 878 1.67 59.22 11.31
CA THR A 878 2.03 60.49 11.97
C THR A 878 3.43 60.99 11.58
N ARG A 879 4.32 60.08 11.18
CA ARG A 879 5.69 60.36 10.76
C ARG A 879 5.82 60.82 9.30
N LEU A 880 4.94 60.35 8.42
CA LEU A 880 4.99 60.56 6.97
C LEU A 880 4.17 61.78 6.56
N ARG A 881 4.81 62.77 5.94
CA ARG A 881 4.17 64.05 5.54
C ARG A 881 3.25 63.88 4.34
N TYR A 882 3.57 62.95 3.45
CA TYR A 882 2.82 62.73 2.21
C TYR A 882 1.76 61.63 2.32
N ASP A 883 1.51 61.06 3.51
CA ASP A 883 0.53 59.98 3.72
C ASP A 883 -0.88 60.38 3.25
N VAL A 884 -1.45 61.44 3.81
CA VAL A 884 -2.82 61.88 3.51
C VAL A 884 -3.06 62.17 2.02
N PRO A 885 -2.23 62.96 1.30
CA PRO A 885 -2.45 63.19 -0.13
C PRO A 885 -2.26 61.92 -0.98
N ALA A 886 -1.28 61.08 -0.67
CA ALA A 886 -1.03 59.83 -1.41
C ALA A 886 -2.14 58.80 -1.20
N VAL A 887 -2.60 58.57 0.03
CA VAL A 887 -3.70 57.65 0.33
C VAL A 887 -4.98 58.07 -0.41
N ARG A 888 -5.27 59.37 -0.48
CA ARG A 888 -6.41 59.88 -1.26
C ARG A 888 -6.25 59.64 -2.76
N ALA A 889 -5.05 59.82 -3.31
CA ALA A 889 -4.75 59.55 -4.70
C ALA A 889 -4.92 58.05 -5.04
N ILE A 890 -4.34 57.16 -4.23
CA ILE A 890 -4.46 55.70 -4.40
C ILE A 890 -5.91 55.26 -4.23
N SER A 891 -6.64 55.77 -3.23
CA SER A 891 -8.05 55.43 -3.06
C SER A 891 -8.92 55.88 -4.24
N ALA A 892 -8.65 57.04 -4.82
CA ALA A 892 -9.36 57.48 -6.02
C ALA A 892 -9.03 56.61 -7.23
N ALA A 893 -7.77 56.21 -7.40
CA ALA A 893 -7.34 55.29 -8.44
C ALA A 893 -7.99 53.91 -8.27
N PHE A 894 -7.98 53.36 -7.06
CA PHE A 894 -8.61 52.07 -6.74
C PHE A 894 -10.13 52.10 -6.98
N ILE A 895 -10.82 53.16 -6.53
CA ILE A 895 -12.24 53.31 -6.83
C ILE A 895 -12.45 53.36 -8.35
N SER A 896 -11.61 54.12 -9.08
CA SER A 896 -11.73 54.23 -10.53
C SER A 896 -11.45 52.92 -11.27
N SER A 897 -10.51 52.09 -10.80
CA SER A 897 -10.18 50.80 -11.44
C SER A 897 -11.26 49.75 -11.22
N GLU A 898 -11.97 49.82 -10.10
CA GLU A 898 -13.06 48.90 -9.71
C GLU A 898 -14.46 49.49 -10.00
N THR A 899 -14.54 50.64 -10.67
CA THR A 899 -15.82 51.27 -11.02
C THR A 899 -16.35 50.69 -12.32
N GLU A 900 -17.56 50.13 -12.25
CA GLU A 900 -18.32 49.71 -13.41
C GLU A 900 -19.47 50.69 -13.68
N SER A 901 -19.86 50.83 -14.95
CA SER A 901 -20.98 51.68 -15.34
C SER A 901 -22.14 50.88 -15.87
N LYS A 902 -23.35 51.18 -15.41
CA LYS A 902 -24.60 50.68 -15.97
C LYS A 902 -25.36 51.84 -16.60
N ALA A 903 -25.94 51.61 -17.78
CA ALA A 903 -26.72 52.61 -18.50
C ALA A 903 -28.14 52.11 -18.76
N GLU A 904 -29.15 52.83 -18.27
CA GLU A 904 -30.54 52.63 -18.70
C GLU A 904 -30.80 53.47 -19.95
N ILE A 905 -31.07 52.81 -21.07
CA ILE A 905 -31.27 53.44 -22.38
C ILE A 905 -32.76 53.42 -22.71
N THR A 906 -33.34 54.58 -23.04
CA THR A 906 -34.73 54.65 -23.49
C THR A 906 -34.92 53.89 -24.80
N GLN A 907 -36.11 53.33 -25.05
CA GLN A 907 -36.39 52.51 -26.25
C GLN A 907 -36.01 53.18 -27.59
N ASN A 908 -36.08 54.51 -27.66
CA ASN A 908 -35.70 55.28 -28.85
C ASN A 908 -34.20 55.66 -28.91
N GLY A 909 -33.39 55.28 -27.92
CA GLY A 909 -31.95 55.57 -27.80
C GLY A 909 -31.59 57.01 -27.41
N ARG A 910 -32.58 57.89 -27.21
CA ARG A 910 -32.36 59.34 -27.05
C ARG A 910 -31.95 59.78 -25.66
N GLN A 911 -32.13 58.94 -24.66
CA GLN A 911 -31.78 59.22 -23.29
C GLN A 911 -31.09 58.00 -22.68
N HIS A 912 -29.93 58.23 -22.09
CA HIS A 912 -29.20 57.25 -21.29
C HIS A 912 -29.16 57.78 -19.85
N VAL A 913 -29.37 56.92 -18.86
CA VAL A 913 -29.16 57.25 -17.45
C VAL A 913 -28.04 56.37 -16.91
N TYR A 914 -26.91 56.98 -16.58
CA TYR A 914 -25.74 56.27 -16.10
C TYR A 914 -25.74 56.21 -14.58
N THR A 915 -25.58 55.00 -14.06
CA THR A 915 -25.23 54.72 -12.67
C THR A 915 -23.85 54.06 -12.62
N LEU A 916 -23.14 54.24 -11.51
CA LEU A 916 -21.84 53.62 -11.28
C LEU A 916 -21.96 52.66 -10.10
N THR A 917 -21.32 51.51 -10.21
CA THR A 917 -21.12 50.57 -9.12
C THR A 917 -19.64 50.49 -8.78
N PHE A 918 -19.33 50.35 -7.50
CA PHE A 918 -17.97 50.13 -7.00
C PHE A 918 -18.01 48.87 -6.13
N LEU A 919 -17.25 47.84 -6.52
CA LEU A 919 -17.28 46.52 -5.88
C LEU A 919 -18.71 45.96 -5.73
N GLY A 920 -19.53 46.12 -6.78
CA GLY A 920 -20.93 45.66 -6.81
C GLY A 920 -21.94 46.56 -6.11
N VAL A 921 -21.51 47.62 -5.41
CA VAL A 921 -22.40 48.54 -4.67
C VAL A 921 -22.63 49.82 -5.47
N GLU A 922 -23.90 50.22 -5.66
CA GLU A 922 -24.23 51.45 -6.39
C GLU A 922 -23.71 52.71 -5.66
N LEU A 923 -22.91 53.52 -6.37
CA LEU A 923 -22.48 54.84 -5.93
C LEU A 923 -23.66 55.82 -6.03
N PRO A 924 -24.14 56.37 -4.90
CA PRO A 924 -25.33 57.21 -4.92
C PRO A 924 -25.05 58.52 -5.65
N SER A 925 -26.07 59.02 -6.35
CA SER A 925 -26.01 60.32 -7.05
C SER A 925 -25.62 61.49 -6.15
N SER A 926 -25.82 61.39 -4.83
CA SER A 926 -25.39 62.40 -3.84
C SER A 926 -23.87 62.44 -3.58
N ALA A 927 -23.13 61.44 -4.04
CA ALA A 927 -21.67 61.35 -3.99
C ALA A 927 -21.02 61.70 -5.34
N LEU A 928 -21.80 61.68 -6.44
CA LEU A 928 -21.32 61.87 -7.80
C LEU A 928 -21.72 63.24 -8.38
N LYS A 929 -20.86 63.79 -9.22
CA LYS A 929 -21.17 64.89 -10.12
C LYS A 929 -20.78 64.51 -11.53
N TRP A 930 -21.76 64.49 -12.42
CA TRP A 930 -21.57 64.24 -13.84
C TRP A 930 -21.41 65.53 -14.63
N LYS A 931 -20.54 65.49 -15.65
CA LYS A 931 -20.43 66.57 -16.64
C LYS A 931 -20.10 66.01 -18.02
N LYS A 932 -20.42 66.79 -19.04
CA LYS A 932 -19.91 66.61 -20.41
C LYS A 932 -18.52 67.23 -20.50
N VAL A 933 -17.54 66.46 -20.97
CA VAL A 933 -16.16 66.94 -21.20
C VAL A 933 -16.01 67.48 -22.62
N SER A 934 -16.45 66.72 -23.62
CA SER A 934 -16.35 67.07 -25.04
C SER A 934 -17.45 66.39 -25.87
N GLY A 935 -17.54 66.69 -27.17
CA GLY A 935 -18.48 66.06 -28.13
C GLY A 935 -19.65 66.95 -28.58
N SER A 936 -20.58 66.36 -29.34
CA SER A 936 -21.69 67.03 -30.06
C SER A 936 -22.45 68.02 -29.18
N LYS A 937 -22.65 69.25 -29.66
CA LYS A 937 -23.27 70.36 -28.91
C LYS A 937 -24.69 70.02 -28.44
N GLU A 938 -25.36 69.15 -29.17
CA GLU A 938 -26.74 68.71 -29.00
C GLU A 938 -26.91 67.70 -27.85
N VAL A 939 -25.81 67.10 -27.36
CA VAL A 939 -25.81 66.20 -26.21
C VAL A 939 -25.71 67.00 -24.91
N LYS A 940 -26.69 66.82 -24.04
CA LYS A 940 -26.77 67.43 -22.70
C LYS A 940 -26.57 66.37 -21.63
N VAL A 941 -25.75 66.67 -20.62
CA VAL A 941 -25.48 65.82 -19.45
C VAL A 941 -25.90 66.57 -18.19
N THR A 942 -26.77 65.98 -17.39
CA THR A 942 -27.16 66.52 -16.08
C THR A 942 -26.22 66.03 -14.99
N SER A 943 -26.21 66.70 -13.83
CA SER A 943 -25.32 66.36 -12.72
C SER A 943 -25.56 64.99 -12.08
N ASN A 944 -26.71 64.36 -12.34
CA ASN A 944 -27.10 63.03 -11.85
C ASN A 944 -26.91 61.91 -12.89
N GLY A 945 -26.16 62.14 -13.97
CA GLY A 945 -25.79 61.08 -14.91
C GLY A 945 -26.79 60.82 -16.03
N LYS A 946 -27.83 61.65 -16.16
CA LYS A 946 -28.76 61.59 -17.30
C LYS A 946 -28.18 62.34 -18.49
N VAL A 947 -28.07 61.62 -19.61
CA VAL A 947 -27.59 62.13 -20.90
C VAL A 947 -28.72 62.10 -21.92
N THR A 948 -28.90 63.20 -22.65
CA THR A 948 -30.00 63.34 -23.61
C THR A 948 -29.55 63.99 -24.91
N ILE A 949 -30.20 63.62 -26.00
CA ILE A 949 -30.10 64.28 -27.31
C ILE A 949 -31.48 64.80 -27.77
N ASP A 950 -31.48 65.93 -28.50
CA ASP A 950 -32.70 66.53 -29.04
C ASP A 950 -33.46 65.58 -29.97
N LYS A 951 -34.80 65.65 -29.97
CA LYS A 951 -35.68 64.79 -30.79
C LYS A 951 -35.47 64.93 -32.29
N LYS A 952 -34.86 66.02 -32.75
CA LYS A 952 -34.57 66.29 -34.16
C LYS A 952 -33.19 65.80 -34.60
N VAL A 953 -32.37 65.32 -33.67
CA VAL A 953 -30.98 64.94 -33.94
C VAL A 953 -30.91 63.41 -33.94
N GLN A 954 -30.45 62.84 -35.05
CA GLN A 954 -30.45 61.38 -35.24
C GLN A 954 -29.37 60.64 -34.44
N LYS A 955 -28.20 61.27 -34.26
CA LYS A 955 -27.06 60.69 -33.55
C LYS A 955 -26.23 61.81 -32.92
N GLY A 956 -25.66 61.57 -31.74
CA GLY A 956 -24.73 62.48 -31.09
C GLY A 956 -23.76 61.73 -30.20
N THR A 957 -22.50 62.16 -30.19
CA THR A 957 -21.44 61.55 -29.37
C THR A 957 -20.94 62.53 -28.31
N ALA A 958 -20.60 62.04 -27.12
CA ALA A 958 -20.03 62.87 -26.07
C ALA A 958 -19.10 62.07 -25.17
N ILE A 959 -18.05 62.72 -24.65
CA ILE A 959 -17.28 62.19 -23.53
C ILE A 959 -17.94 62.67 -22.25
N ILE A 960 -18.42 61.73 -21.44
CA ILE A 960 -18.99 62.01 -20.11
C ILE A 960 -17.98 61.65 -19.03
N GLN A 961 -18.05 62.37 -17.92
CA GLN A 961 -17.15 62.18 -16.78
C GLN A 961 -17.92 62.26 -15.48
N ALA A 962 -17.68 61.29 -14.58
CA ALA A 962 -18.19 61.32 -13.21
C ALA A 962 -17.06 61.69 -12.24
N THR A 963 -17.37 62.60 -11.32
CA THR A 963 -16.47 63.04 -10.26
C THR A 963 -17.07 62.69 -8.90
N LEU A 964 -16.30 61.99 -8.07
CA LEU A 964 -16.62 61.71 -6.68
C LEU A 964 -16.34 62.95 -5.82
N VAL A 965 -17.33 63.41 -5.07
CA VAL A 965 -17.27 64.66 -4.30
C VAL A 965 -16.85 64.39 -2.85
N ASN A 966 -15.92 65.19 -2.33
CA ASN A 966 -15.47 65.15 -0.92
C ASN A 966 -14.90 63.80 -0.46
N LEU A 967 -14.19 63.07 -1.33
CA LEU A 967 -13.54 61.80 -0.98
C LEU A 967 -12.63 61.98 0.24
N PHE A 968 -12.99 61.32 1.34
CA PHE A 968 -12.35 61.40 2.66
C PHE A 968 -12.04 62.84 3.10
N GLY A 969 -13.00 63.74 2.84
CA GLY A 969 -12.94 65.17 3.15
C GLY A 969 -11.89 65.98 2.37
N GLY A 970 -11.43 65.45 1.23
CA GLY A 970 -10.52 66.11 0.28
C GLY A 970 -11.22 66.71 -0.95
N ASN A 971 -10.42 67.07 -1.96
CA ASN A 971 -10.93 67.59 -3.23
C ASN A 971 -11.70 66.52 -4.02
N SER A 972 -12.57 66.96 -4.93
CA SER A 972 -13.31 66.02 -5.79
C SER A 972 -12.37 65.33 -6.78
N LYS A 973 -12.60 64.05 -7.05
CA LYS A 973 -11.74 63.21 -7.91
C LYS A 973 -12.55 62.59 -9.05
N VAL A 974 -11.98 62.61 -10.26
CA VAL A 974 -12.57 61.88 -11.38
C VAL A 974 -12.40 60.39 -11.12
N ILE A 975 -13.44 59.60 -11.35
CA ILE A 975 -13.39 58.13 -11.17
C ILE A 975 -13.95 57.37 -12.37
N PHE A 976 -14.48 58.08 -13.37
CA PHE A 976 -15.05 57.49 -14.56
C PHE A 976 -15.05 58.47 -15.71
N THR A 977 -14.61 58.03 -16.89
CA THR A 977 -14.70 58.78 -18.15
C THR A 977 -15.01 57.81 -19.29
N GLN A 978 -16.02 58.11 -20.10
CA GLN A 978 -16.40 57.25 -21.22
C GLN A 978 -16.90 58.09 -22.41
N GLU A 979 -16.52 57.70 -23.63
CA GLU A 979 -17.18 58.18 -24.84
C GLU A 979 -18.47 57.40 -25.09
N ILE A 980 -19.57 58.13 -25.30
CA ILE A 980 -20.89 57.55 -25.47
C ILE A 980 -21.55 58.08 -26.74
N THR A 981 -22.43 57.27 -27.31
CA THR A 981 -23.21 57.61 -28.51
C THR A 981 -24.69 57.45 -28.22
N LEU A 982 -25.49 58.49 -28.47
CA LEU A 982 -26.95 58.44 -28.42
C LEU A 982 -27.50 58.36 -29.85
N THR A 983 -28.57 57.60 -30.06
CA THR A 983 -29.26 57.43 -31.35
C THR A 983 -30.75 57.73 -31.22
N ASN A 984 -31.42 58.09 -32.30
CA ASN A 984 -32.86 58.29 -32.33
C ASN A 984 -33.51 57.29 -33.29
N GLY A 985 -33.78 56.07 -32.82
CA GLY A 985 -34.36 54.98 -33.60
C GLY A 985 -35.85 54.81 -33.31
N VAL A 986 -36.68 54.76 -34.37
CA VAL A 986 -38.06 54.24 -34.32
C VAL A 986 -38.00 52.82 -34.88
N VAL A 987 -38.36 51.79 -34.12
CA VAL A 987 -38.34 50.40 -34.58
C VAL A 987 -39.76 49.84 -34.57
N ASP A 988 -40.22 49.35 -35.72
CA ASP A 988 -41.53 48.73 -35.93
C ASP A 988 -41.70 47.47 -35.04
N PRO A 989 -42.72 47.40 -34.18
CA PRO A 989 -43.01 46.25 -33.32
C PRO A 989 -43.18 44.93 -34.07
N GLU A 990 -43.66 44.92 -35.32
CA GLU A 990 -43.84 43.69 -36.09
C GLU A 990 -42.52 43.05 -36.51
N VAL A 991 -41.51 43.88 -36.83
CA VAL A 991 -40.16 43.42 -37.19
C VAL A 991 -39.46 42.79 -35.97
N GLN A 992 -39.68 43.35 -34.77
CA GLN A 992 -39.13 42.78 -33.53
C GLN A 992 -39.69 41.39 -33.23
N ILE A 993 -41.01 41.22 -33.41
CA ILE A 993 -41.69 39.93 -33.22
C ILE A 993 -41.20 38.90 -34.25
N GLN A 994 -41.01 39.30 -35.52
CA GLN A 994 -40.47 38.41 -36.56
C GLN A 994 -39.06 37.92 -36.22
N ASN A 995 -38.19 38.79 -35.71
CA ASN A 995 -36.83 38.42 -35.34
C ASN A 995 -36.79 37.43 -34.17
N ILE A 996 -37.68 37.56 -33.18
CA ILE A 996 -37.79 36.59 -32.08
C ILE A 996 -38.21 35.22 -32.61
N VAL A 997 -39.23 35.18 -33.47
CA VAL A 997 -39.70 33.92 -34.07
C VAL A 997 -38.62 33.28 -34.94
N HIS A 998 -37.86 34.07 -35.68
CA HIS A 998 -36.75 33.55 -36.50
C HIS A 998 -35.58 33.03 -35.64
N SER A 999 -35.27 33.70 -34.52
CA SER A 999 -34.25 33.23 -33.57
C SER A 999 -34.64 31.91 -32.92
N LEU A 1000 -35.93 31.73 -32.56
CA LEU A 1000 -36.43 30.45 -32.06
C LEU A 1000 -36.25 29.33 -33.09
N GLN A 1001 -36.56 29.59 -34.36
CA GLN A 1001 -36.36 28.62 -35.45
C GLN A 1001 -34.90 28.16 -35.54
N GLY A 1002 -33.95 29.09 -35.44
CA GLY A 1002 -32.52 28.78 -35.43
C GLY A 1002 -32.14 27.88 -34.25
N LYS A 1003 -32.57 28.24 -33.03
CA LYS A 1003 -32.29 27.44 -31.82
C LYS A 1003 -32.90 26.03 -31.90
N LEU A 1004 -34.15 25.91 -32.35
CA LEU A 1004 -34.80 24.61 -32.50
C LEU A 1004 -34.08 23.75 -33.57
N ALA A 1005 -33.58 24.35 -34.66
CA ALA A 1005 -32.81 23.62 -35.66
C ALA A 1005 -31.48 23.09 -35.09
N GLU A 1006 -30.79 23.88 -34.27
CA GLU A 1006 -29.56 23.47 -33.59
C GLU A 1006 -29.80 22.35 -32.58
N ILE A 1007 -30.85 22.48 -31.75
CA ILE A 1007 -31.26 21.42 -30.81
C ILE A 1007 -31.55 20.13 -31.56
N LYS A 1008 -32.20 20.20 -32.73
CA LYS A 1008 -32.46 19.02 -33.56
C LYS A 1008 -31.16 18.34 -34.01
N ILE A 1009 -30.16 19.10 -34.46
CA ILE A 1009 -28.86 18.56 -34.89
C ILE A 1009 -28.17 17.83 -33.73
N ARG A 1010 -28.16 18.45 -32.53
CA ARG A 1010 -27.63 17.84 -31.31
C ARG A 1010 -28.39 16.57 -30.93
N PHE A 1011 -29.71 16.60 -31.00
CA PHE A 1011 -30.55 15.44 -30.71
C PHE A 1011 -30.27 14.27 -31.66
N ASP A 1012 -30.15 14.54 -32.96
CA ASP A 1012 -29.85 13.52 -33.98
C ASP A 1012 -28.43 12.93 -33.81
N SER A 1013 -27.52 13.65 -33.14
CA SER A 1013 -26.13 13.23 -32.91
C SER A 1013 -25.91 12.56 -31.54
N ALA A 1014 -26.85 12.68 -30.61
CA ALA A 1014 -26.72 12.16 -29.25
C ALA A 1014 -26.81 10.63 -29.22
N THR A 1015 -25.86 9.97 -28.55
CA THR A 1015 -25.75 8.50 -28.50
C THR A 1015 -26.34 7.88 -27.23
N ILE A 1016 -26.62 8.69 -26.20
CA ILE A 1016 -27.14 8.23 -24.90
C ILE A 1016 -28.48 8.90 -24.56
N ASP A 1017 -29.38 8.17 -23.91
CA ASP A 1017 -30.76 8.62 -23.69
C ASP A 1017 -30.89 9.77 -22.68
N ALA A 1018 -29.96 9.88 -21.72
CA ALA A 1018 -29.94 10.98 -20.76
C ALA A 1018 -29.72 12.35 -21.44
N GLU A 1019 -28.81 12.43 -22.42
CA GLU A 1019 -28.56 13.64 -23.20
C GLU A 1019 -29.78 14.01 -24.06
N LYS A 1020 -30.43 13.01 -24.64
CA LYS A 1020 -31.67 13.19 -25.41
C LYS A 1020 -32.84 13.72 -24.57
N VAL A 1021 -32.94 13.28 -23.31
CA VAL A 1021 -33.95 13.79 -22.37
C VAL A 1021 -33.65 15.23 -21.95
N GLN A 1022 -32.38 15.59 -21.75
CA GLN A 1022 -32.00 16.97 -21.41
C GLN A 1022 -32.40 17.97 -22.51
N LEU A 1023 -32.30 17.58 -23.78
CA LEU A 1023 -32.68 18.42 -24.92
C LEU A 1023 -34.19 18.75 -24.94
N ILE A 1024 -35.04 17.96 -24.30
CA ILE A 1024 -36.47 18.25 -24.11
C ILE A 1024 -36.64 19.54 -23.28
N MET A 1025 -35.86 19.68 -22.21
CA MET A 1025 -35.91 20.86 -21.34
C MET A 1025 -35.45 22.11 -22.08
N GLU A 1026 -34.42 22.01 -22.92
CA GLU A 1026 -33.93 23.13 -23.74
C GLU A 1026 -34.97 23.63 -24.76
N VAL A 1027 -35.75 22.73 -25.38
CA VAL A 1027 -36.85 23.09 -26.30
C VAL A 1027 -37.95 23.88 -25.58
N VAL A 1028 -38.34 23.42 -24.38
CA VAL A 1028 -39.36 24.10 -23.56
C VAL A 1028 -38.87 25.48 -23.12
N GLN A 1029 -37.61 25.57 -22.68
CA GLN A 1029 -37.03 26.83 -22.24
C GLN A 1029 -36.93 27.85 -23.38
N ALA A 1030 -36.44 27.45 -24.56
CA ALA A 1030 -36.38 28.32 -25.73
C ALA A 1030 -37.77 28.85 -26.15
N GLY A 1031 -38.80 28.02 -26.01
CA GLY A 1031 -40.20 28.39 -26.22
C GLY A 1031 -40.70 29.45 -25.24
N ASN A 1032 -40.45 29.26 -23.94
CA ASN A 1032 -40.85 30.18 -22.89
C ASN A 1032 -40.15 31.54 -23.01
N ASP A 1033 -38.82 31.55 -23.25
CA ASP A 1033 -38.06 32.78 -23.47
C ASP A 1033 -38.61 33.60 -24.65
N SER A 1034 -39.01 32.92 -25.72
CA SER A 1034 -39.59 33.56 -26.90
C SER A 1034 -40.99 34.11 -26.61
N PHE A 1035 -41.78 33.42 -25.79
CA PHE A 1035 -43.09 33.88 -25.34
C PHE A 1035 -42.98 35.15 -24.49
N ASP A 1036 -42.08 35.18 -23.52
CA ASP A 1036 -41.89 36.33 -22.63
C ASP A 1036 -41.42 37.56 -23.41
N ARG A 1037 -40.43 37.40 -24.29
CA ARG A 1037 -39.94 38.49 -25.15
C ARG A 1037 -41.00 39.05 -26.09
N ILE A 1038 -41.92 38.22 -26.61
CA ILE A 1038 -43.05 38.71 -27.43
C ILE A 1038 -44.05 39.49 -26.58
N ASN A 1039 -44.27 39.10 -25.33
CA ASN A 1039 -45.19 39.80 -24.43
C ASN A 1039 -44.69 41.17 -24.01
N GLU A 1040 -43.37 41.39 -23.95
CA GLU A 1040 -42.73 42.66 -23.60
C GLU A 1040 -42.80 43.72 -24.72
N ILE A 1041 -42.99 43.32 -25.98
CA ILE A 1041 -43.04 44.26 -27.12
C ILE A 1041 -44.33 45.07 -27.08
N ASP A 1042 -44.29 46.38 -27.33
CA ASP A 1042 -45.49 47.21 -27.42
C ASP A 1042 -46.21 47.03 -28.77
N ALA A 1043 -46.95 45.91 -28.90
CA ALA A 1043 -47.72 45.53 -30.09
C ALA A 1043 -49.18 45.18 -29.72
N SER A 1044 -50.07 45.23 -30.72
CA SER A 1044 -51.48 44.87 -30.50
C SER A 1044 -51.61 43.42 -30.02
N LYS A 1045 -52.62 43.17 -29.17
CA LYS A 1045 -52.89 41.82 -28.62
C LYS A 1045 -53.10 40.77 -29.73
N ALA A 1046 -53.68 41.18 -30.87
CA ALA A 1046 -53.88 40.31 -32.02
C ALA A 1046 -52.55 39.84 -32.65
N VAL A 1047 -51.58 40.75 -32.79
CA VAL A 1047 -50.25 40.45 -33.34
C VAL A 1047 -49.45 39.56 -32.40
N LYS A 1048 -49.46 39.85 -31.09
CA LYS A 1048 -48.81 39.00 -30.06
C LYS A 1048 -49.37 37.59 -30.04
N ASN A 1049 -50.69 37.45 -30.01
CA ASN A 1049 -51.34 36.14 -29.97
C ASN A 1049 -51.02 35.29 -31.21
N LYS A 1050 -50.95 35.92 -32.40
CA LYS A 1050 -50.56 35.22 -33.63
C LYS A 1050 -49.13 34.68 -33.55
N ALA A 1051 -48.20 35.46 -33.01
CA ALA A 1051 -46.80 35.06 -32.87
C ALA A 1051 -46.60 33.99 -31.78
N ILE A 1052 -47.27 34.13 -30.63
CA ILE A 1052 -47.25 33.14 -29.55
C ILE A 1052 -47.79 31.78 -30.03
N ASN A 1053 -48.88 31.79 -30.80
CA ASN A 1053 -49.41 30.56 -31.38
C ASN A 1053 -48.42 29.91 -32.36
N ASN A 1054 -47.63 30.70 -33.09
CA ASN A 1054 -46.58 30.19 -33.96
C ASN A 1054 -45.44 29.56 -33.15
N VAL A 1055 -44.96 30.24 -32.09
CA VAL A 1055 -43.96 29.70 -31.14
C VAL A 1055 -44.42 28.34 -30.60
N LYS A 1056 -45.65 28.28 -30.05
CA LYS A 1056 -46.22 27.05 -29.50
C LYS A 1056 -46.27 25.91 -30.51
N LYS A 1057 -46.65 26.21 -31.77
CA LYS A 1057 -46.68 25.22 -32.84
C LYS A 1057 -45.30 24.64 -33.15
N GLN A 1058 -44.27 25.47 -33.17
CA GLN A 1058 -42.90 25.04 -33.46
C GLN A 1058 -42.29 24.22 -32.32
N VAL A 1059 -42.50 24.65 -31.08
CA VAL A 1059 -42.07 23.92 -29.88
C VAL A 1059 -42.70 22.54 -29.83
N ASN A 1060 -44.03 22.45 -29.98
CA ASN A 1060 -44.73 21.16 -29.99
C ASN A 1060 -44.22 20.24 -31.09
N LYS A 1061 -43.99 20.77 -32.30
CA LYS A 1061 -43.46 19.95 -33.40
C LYS A 1061 -42.08 19.35 -33.08
N MET A 1062 -41.22 20.09 -32.39
CA MET A 1062 -39.91 19.58 -31.97
C MET A 1062 -40.02 18.57 -30.84
N MET A 1063 -40.90 18.83 -29.86
CA MET A 1063 -41.19 17.90 -28.77
C MET A 1063 -41.71 16.57 -29.29
N ASP A 1064 -42.65 16.59 -30.24
CA ASP A 1064 -43.19 15.39 -30.87
C ASP A 1064 -42.09 14.60 -31.61
N TYR A 1065 -41.21 15.31 -32.32
CA TYR A 1065 -40.07 14.69 -33.01
C TYR A 1065 -39.12 13.98 -32.04
N ILE A 1066 -38.80 14.61 -30.91
CA ILE A 1066 -37.92 14.03 -29.88
C ILE A 1066 -38.57 12.80 -29.24
N LEU A 1067 -39.84 12.90 -28.83
CA LEU A 1067 -40.55 11.82 -28.15
C LEU A 1067 -40.73 10.58 -29.05
N GLN A 1068 -41.02 10.77 -30.33
CA GLN A 1068 -41.14 9.67 -31.30
C GLN A 1068 -39.82 8.91 -31.52
N ASN A 1069 -38.68 9.57 -31.37
CA ASN A 1069 -37.36 8.94 -31.57
C ASN A 1069 -36.78 8.36 -30.28
N LEU A 1070 -37.32 8.73 -29.11
CA LEU A 1070 -36.96 8.18 -27.81
C LEU A 1070 -37.75 6.90 -27.45
N LEU A 1071 -39.01 6.81 -27.85
CA LEU A 1071 -39.88 5.68 -27.54
C LEU A 1071 -39.80 4.62 -28.66
N LYS A 1072 -39.19 3.46 -28.40
CA LYS A 1072 -39.02 2.34 -29.35
C LYS A 1072 -40.09 1.24 -29.19
N PHE A 1073 -41.35 1.60 -29.00
CA PHE A 1073 -42.48 0.65 -28.97
C PHE A 1073 -43.64 1.12 -29.84
#